data_AF-A0AAE3ZKH6-F1
#
_entry.id   AF-A0AAE3ZKH6-F1
#
_cell.length_a   1.000
_cell.length_b   1.000
_cell.length_c   1.000
_cell.angle_alpha   90.00
_cell.angle_beta   90.00
_cell.angle_gamma   90.00
#
_symmetry.space_group_name_H-M   'P 1'
#
loop_
_entity.id
_entity.type
_entity.pdbx_description
1 polymer ?
#
loop_
_entity_poly.entity_id
_entity_poly.type
_entity_poly.pdbx_seq_one_letter_code
_entity_poly.pdbx_strand_id
1 'polypeptide(L)'
;MNVDVLARRCLRAAARRWPAEIRDEMEREWLAELSAMEAERAAAHRRLGFALSLLTSPPARDTTGVPRGWAETLSAFGPGAAVMLLGLATYTAGRAVDEILTTVLSTTSIEYVIYFPSWAGLLPAPFLIAWGVATGRWLGRRQPMSHDGRFGAATSAVLAPLGLVPALLLGAWMLSEPYVVYGVLLGVAIWVPGTALTGIAVARAARRGRAALIACLGAPVTAALAAVAATVPMVLTSPAGVPVGLSAAWASLTFGMPPDAFMAIPEGAASGMMFYSFGTWAVALLGYAAVALSYGRAAARPHAGAVPAFAVADRPEPGFGHDPAERGMRPAGAEPGADGAGSEAVPAGGGQAGAATGGGGAGAVPAGPGPGRDEVPPGSPAGERGRLPGFAAGAGAAAAVAGVLAWAWTQAVLTPDMDRVAETAPTPGGPSELYMWVAELRWAAILLATLGMLVAVAERRYGVRAALVFGALLLAANAGLQIAGLHHPQLALLAGGVAVLAARAVAGTAPARQAGTVRRRVAVAAVTAAACGPMILFQSTPFENHPFLPLMLPVTTGGVAVVSALLAVAGALAISPRRTPPVLAAALLLLPAGTLAVAGLYLGNGATEPVAAAGTLVAGPLAVLVVALARRHRPRRRAVTAVLWGTAALVMAPIPPVLAFLSVFVLHVVPDVLFMLENSGWAADGFSVLPSLLVLVLPAAALFTRGLDGRPAPAGPLILPRPTEA
;
A
#
# COMPACT_ATOMS: atom_id res chain seq x y z
N MET A 1 -7.32 24.97 5.97
CA MET A 1 -7.84 24.45 7.25
C MET A 1 -6.66 23.85 8.01
N ASN A 2 -6.43 24.28 9.26
CA ASN A 2 -5.34 23.72 10.08
C ASN A 2 -5.67 22.25 10.43
N VAL A 3 -4.69 21.35 10.42
CA VAL A 3 -4.88 19.91 10.74
C VAL A 3 -5.46 19.74 12.14
N ASP A 4 -5.08 20.61 13.07
CA ASP A 4 -5.56 20.57 14.45
C ASP A 4 -7.05 20.92 14.53
N VAL A 5 -7.50 21.88 13.72
CA VAL A 5 -8.92 22.25 13.60
C VAL A 5 -9.73 21.11 12.99
N LEU A 6 -9.18 20.43 11.98
CA LEU A 6 -9.83 19.25 11.39
C LEU A 6 -9.90 18.11 12.40
N ALA A 7 -8.81 17.79 13.10
CA ALA A 7 -8.78 16.73 14.12
C ALA A 7 -9.79 17.00 15.23
N ARG A 8 -9.84 18.22 15.79
CA ARG A 8 -10.84 18.60 16.81
C ARG A 8 -12.28 18.52 16.28
N ARG A 9 -12.53 18.90 15.03
CA ARG A 9 -13.86 18.73 14.39
C ARG A 9 -14.23 17.25 14.24
N CYS A 10 -13.29 16.40 13.83
CA CYS A 10 -13.50 14.96 13.73
C CYS A 10 -13.81 14.35 15.11
N LEU A 11 -13.09 14.74 16.16
CA LEU A 11 -13.35 14.26 17.53
C LEU A 11 -14.72 14.69 18.04
N ARG A 12 -15.12 15.95 17.83
CA ARG A 12 -16.48 16.42 18.14
C ARG A 12 -17.56 15.65 17.40
N ALA A 13 -17.36 15.43 16.10
CA ALA A 13 -18.29 14.65 15.30
C ALA A 13 -18.34 13.18 15.76
N ALA A 14 -17.21 12.61 16.16
CA ALA A 14 -17.13 11.26 16.72
C ALA A 14 -17.91 11.17 18.03
N ALA A 15 -17.74 12.16 18.94
CA ALA A 15 -18.36 12.19 20.26
C ALA A 15 -19.88 12.35 20.18
N ARG A 16 -20.38 13.12 19.20
CA ARG A 16 -21.84 13.29 18.98
C ARG A 16 -22.60 11.98 18.75
N ARG A 17 -21.92 10.91 18.32
CA ARG A 17 -22.54 9.59 18.13
C ARG A 17 -22.75 8.82 19.44
N TRP A 18 -22.19 9.31 20.53
CA TRP A 18 -22.33 8.72 21.85
C TRP A 18 -23.57 9.25 22.58
N PRO A 19 -24.17 8.45 23.50
CA PRO A 19 -25.26 8.88 24.38
C PRO A 19 -24.94 10.21 25.07
N ALA A 20 -25.98 11.01 25.32
CA ALA A 20 -25.82 12.36 25.83
C ALA A 20 -25.10 12.40 27.18
N GLU A 21 -25.27 11.35 28.00
CA GLU A 21 -24.74 11.21 29.34
C GLU A 21 -23.20 11.13 29.37
N ILE A 22 -22.57 10.58 28.33
CA ILE A 22 -21.12 10.32 28.25
C ILE A 22 -20.42 11.03 27.09
N ARG A 23 -21.19 11.69 26.21
CA ARG A 23 -20.66 12.43 25.06
C ARG A 23 -19.61 13.47 25.46
N ASP A 24 -19.92 14.26 26.48
CA ASP A 24 -19.06 15.36 26.91
C ASP A 24 -17.83 14.86 27.68
N GLU A 25 -17.93 13.67 28.28
CA GLU A 25 -16.79 12.98 28.89
C GLU A 25 -15.84 12.44 27.81
N MET A 26 -16.36 11.72 26.81
CA MET A 26 -15.56 11.21 25.69
C MET A 26 -14.92 12.34 24.87
N GLU A 27 -15.64 13.44 24.61
CA GLU A 27 -15.03 14.61 23.94
C GLU A 27 -13.87 15.17 24.76
N ARG A 28 -14.01 15.31 26.09
CA ARG A 28 -12.95 15.81 26.96
C ARG A 28 -11.75 14.86 26.99
N GLU A 29 -11.98 13.56 27.14
CA GLU A 29 -10.93 12.54 27.18
C GLU A 29 -10.13 12.51 25.86
N TRP A 30 -10.81 12.47 24.71
CA TRP A 30 -10.11 12.42 23.42
C TRP A 30 -9.42 13.74 23.07
N LEU A 31 -9.97 14.89 23.49
CA LEU A 31 -9.28 16.17 23.35
C LEU A 31 -8.04 16.23 24.26
N ALA A 32 -8.10 15.63 25.46
CA ALA A 32 -6.95 15.50 26.35
C ALA A 32 -5.87 14.61 25.70
N GLU A 33 -6.23 13.47 25.13
CA GLU A 33 -5.29 12.59 24.44
C GLU A 33 -4.69 13.24 23.18
N LEU A 34 -5.49 13.97 22.41
CA LEU A 34 -4.99 14.79 21.30
C LEU A 34 -4.00 15.86 21.80
N SER A 35 -4.27 16.49 22.95
CA SER A 35 -3.37 17.48 23.55
C SER A 35 -2.08 16.85 24.09
N ALA A 36 -2.14 15.63 24.63
CA ALA A 36 -0.97 14.86 25.04
C ALA A 36 -0.09 14.51 23.82
N MET A 37 -0.70 14.07 22.72
CA MET A 37 -0.01 13.90 21.43
C MET A 37 0.62 15.21 20.92
N GLU A 38 -0.03 16.34 21.13
CA GLU A 38 0.52 17.67 20.79
C GLU A 38 1.75 18.01 21.65
N ALA A 39 1.68 17.75 22.96
CA ALA A 39 2.77 17.96 23.91
C ALA A 39 3.98 17.07 23.59
N GLU A 40 3.76 15.81 23.22
CA GLU A 40 4.79 14.87 22.74
C GLU A 40 5.32 15.20 21.34
N ARG A 41 4.80 16.26 20.71
CA ARG A 41 5.13 16.68 19.34
C ARG A 41 4.87 15.57 18.31
N ALA A 42 3.82 14.77 18.52
CA ALA A 42 3.41 13.74 17.58
C ALA A 42 3.12 14.37 16.20
N ALA A 43 3.61 13.70 15.16
CA ALA A 43 3.45 14.17 13.79
C ALA A 43 1.96 14.35 13.44
N ALA A 44 1.63 15.41 12.70
CA ALA A 44 0.24 15.80 12.39
C ALA A 44 -0.62 14.66 11.78
N HIS A 45 -0.02 13.72 11.04
CA HIS A 45 -0.73 12.57 10.50
C HIS A 45 -1.13 11.53 11.55
N ARG A 46 -0.39 11.42 12.68
CA ARG A 46 -0.80 10.56 13.81
C ARG A 46 -2.00 11.16 14.52
N ARG A 47 -1.95 12.48 14.77
CA ARG A 47 -3.05 13.25 15.37
C ARG A 47 -4.33 13.19 14.53
N LEU A 48 -4.20 13.40 13.21
CA LEU A 48 -5.31 13.25 12.29
C LEU A 48 -5.77 11.79 12.17
N GLY A 49 -4.84 10.83 12.17
CA GLY A 49 -5.13 9.40 12.12
C GLY A 49 -5.93 8.93 13.33
N PHE A 50 -5.58 9.40 14.53
CA PHE A 50 -6.32 9.19 15.78
C PHE A 50 -7.74 9.77 15.70
N ALA A 51 -7.85 11.03 15.27
CA ALA A 51 -9.17 11.66 15.15
C ALA A 51 -10.06 11.00 14.08
N LEU A 52 -9.47 10.57 12.96
CA LEU A 52 -10.18 9.84 11.91
C LEU A 52 -10.54 8.42 12.35
N SER A 53 -9.66 7.70 13.05
CA SER A 53 -9.99 6.36 13.55
C SER A 53 -11.20 6.43 14.47
N LEU A 54 -11.22 7.38 15.41
CA LEU A 54 -12.38 7.59 16.29
C LEU A 54 -13.63 7.98 15.50
N LEU A 55 -13.52 8.88 14.51
CA LEU A 55 -14.64 9.26 13.65
C LEU A 55 -15.20 8.09 12.82
N THR A 56 -14.35 7.17 12.38
CA THR A 56 -14.79 6.01 11.57
C THR A 56 -15.22 4.81 12.39
N SER A 57 -14.84 4.73 13.67
CA SER A 57 -15.27 3.67 14.58
C SER A 57 -16.67 3.96 15.11
N PRO A 58 -17.72 3.20 14.71
CA PRO A 58 -19.03 3.36 15.30
C PRO A 58 -18.99 2.96 16.79
N PRO A 59 -19.78 3.60 17.67
CA PRO A 59 -19.95 3.14 19.04
C PRO A 59 -20.64 1.77 19.01
N ALA A 60 -20.02 0.77 19.61
CA ALA A 60 -20.61 -0.56 19.76
C ALA A 60 -20.90 -0.78 21.24
N ARG A 61 -22.16 -1.12 21.56
CA ARG A 61 -22.54 -1.48 22.93
C ARG A 61 -21.93 -2.83 23.25
N ASP A 62 -21.20 -2.93 24.35
CA ASP A 62 -20.78 -4.23 24.87
C ASP A 62 -21.98 -4.98 25.50
N THR A 63 -21.74 -6.20 25.98
CA THR A 63 -22.78 -7.04 26.63
C THR A 63 -23.34 -6.45 27.92
N THR A 64 -22.65 -5.47 28.52
CA THR A 64 -23.11 -4.72 29.71
C THR A 64 -23.87 -3.45 29.34
N GLY A 65 -24.06 -3.18 28.05
CA GLY A 65 -24.72 -1.98 27.55
C GLY A 65 -23.83 -0.73 27.56
N VAL A 66 -22.59 -0.84 28.03
CA VAL A 66 -21.63 0.25 28.03
C VAL A 66 -21.08 0.38 26.61
N PRO A 67 -21.26 1.54 25.95
CA PRO A 67 -20.69 1.76 24.64
C PRO A 67 -19.16 1.74 24.76
N ARG A 68 -18.52 0.92 23.92
CA ARG A 68 -17.08 0.80 23.79
C ARG A 68 -16.67 1.14 22.37
N GLY A 69 -15.41 1.50 22.18
CA GLY A 69 -14.87 1.72 20.84
C GLY A 69 -14.94 0.44 20.01
N TRP A 70 -15.15 0.54 18.69
CA TRP A 70 -15.25 -0.64 17.83
C TRP A 70 -14.05 -1.60 17.97
N ALA A 71 -12.86 -1.04 18.20
CA ALA A 71 -11.62 -1.80 18.47
C ALA A 71 -11.66 -2.60 19.78
N GLU A 72 -12.38 -2.10 20.78
CA GLU A 72 -12.55 -2.77 22.09
C GLU A 72 -13.64 -3.85 22.01
N THR A 73 -14.72 -3.60 21.28
CA THR A 73 -15.78 -4.61 21.03
C THR A 73 -15.35 -5.71 20.07
N LEU A 74 -14.45 -5.41 19.12
CA LEU A 74 -13.87 -6.42 18.23
C LEU A 74 -12.77 -7.23 18.90
N SER A 75 -12.37 -6.96 20.14
CA SER A 75 -11.19 -7.60 20.75
C SER A 75 -11.22 -9.14 20.72
N ALA A 76 -12.40 -9.77 20.76
CA ALA A 76 -12.53 -11.22 20.65
C ALA A 76 -12.49 -11.75 19.19
N PHE A 77 -13.09 -11.03 18.22
CA PHE A 77 -13.25 -11.51 16.83
C PHE A 77 -12.30 -10.85 15.82
N GLY A 78 -11.67 -9.73 16.18
CA GLY A 78 -10.83 -8.90 15.33
C GLY A 78 -9.65 -9.66 14.72
N PRO A 79 -8.90 -10.46 15.50
CA PRO A 79 -7.85 -11.32 14.94
C PRO A 79 -8.39 -12.36 13.95
N GLY A 80 -9.56 -12.96 14.24
CA GLY A 80 -10.20 -13.93 13.36
C GLY A 80 -10.63 -13.31 12.03
N ALA A 81 -11.31 -12.18 12.08
CA ALA A 81 -11.71 -11.41 10.89
C ALA A 81 -10.49 -10.94 10.09
N ALA A 82 -9.41 -10.51 10.76
CA ALA A 82 -8.18 -10.11 10.09
C ALA A 82 -7.48 -11.29 9.39
N VAL A 83 -7.50 -12.48 9.99
CA VAL A 83 -7.01 -13.72 9.33
C VAL A 83 -7.88 -14.08 8.13
N MET A 84 -9.21 -13.94 8.24
CA MET A 84 -10.13 -14.16 7.13
C MET A 84 -9.89 -13.20 5.96
N LEU A 85 -9.80 -11.90 6.24
CA LEU A 85 -9.46 -10.88 5.23
C LEU A 85 -8.09 -11.13 4.62
N LEU A 86 -7.11 -11.59 5.41
CA LEU A 86 -5.81 -12.00 4.90
C LEU A 86 -5.92 -13.23 3.99
N GLY A 87 -6.82 -14.17 4.30
CA GLY A 87 -7.15 -15.29 3.43
C GLY A 87 -7.67 -14.82 2.08
N LEU A 88 -8.64 -13.92 2.06
CA LEU A 88 -9.18 -13.33 0.83
C LEU A 88 -8.11 -12.55 0.04
N ALA A 89 -7.25 -11.80 0.73
CA ALA A 89 -6.11 -11.12 0.12
C ALA A 89 -5.08 -12.11 -0.47
N THR A 90 -4.93 -13.29 0.13
CA THR A 90 -4.05 -14.36 -0.36
C THR A 90 -4.66 -15.06 -1.58
N TYR A 91 -5.97 -15.29 -1.59
CA TYR A 91 -6.71 -15.80 -2.75
C TYR A 91 -6.53 -14.88 -3.96
N THR A 92 -6.81 -13.59 -3.78
CA THR A 92 -6.69 -12.57 -4.84
C THR A 92 -5.26 -12.43 -5.34
N ALA A 93 -4.27 -12.44 -4.44
CA ALA A 93 -2.86 -12.45 -4.83
C ALA A 93 -2.47 -13.70 -5.64
N GLY A 94 -3.03 -14.88 -5.30
CA GLY A 94 -2.82 -16.10 -6.07
C GLY A 94 -3.41 -16.05 -7.47
N ARG A 95 -4.67 -15.61 -7.60
CA ARG A 95 -5.35 -15.44 -8.89
C ARG A 95 -4.65 -14.44 -9.79
N ALA A 96 -4.20 -13.32 -9.21
CA ALA A 96 -3.36 -12.36 -9.89
C ALA A 96 -2.10 -13.00 -10.49
N VAL A 97 -1.33 -13.74 -9.68
CA VAL A 97 -0.09 -14.39 -10.15
C VAL A 97 -0.36 -15.43 -11.23
N ASP A 98 -1.42 -16.20 -11.08
CA ASP A 98 -1.88 -17.16 -12.08
C ASP A 98 -2.18 -16.47 -13.42
N GLU A 99 -3.00 -15.41 -13.43
CA GLU A 99 -3.32 -14.63 -14.63
C GLU A 99 -2.08 -14.00 -15.27
N ILE A 100 -1.15 -13.49 -14.47
CA ILE A 100 0.10 -12.93 -14.97
C ILE A 100 0.95 -14.00 -15.62
N LEU A 101 1.07 -15.18 -15.01
CA LEU A 101 1.82 -16.29 -15.58
C LEU A 101 1.17 -16.80 -16.86
N THR A 102 -0.15 -16.93 -16.89
CA THR A 102 -0.90 -17.28 -18.10
C THR A 102 -0.64 -16.27 -19.21
N THR A 103 -0.69 -14.97 -18.90
CA THR A 103 -0.40 -13.89 -19.85
C THR A 103 1.07 -13.95 -20.33
N VAL A 104 2.03 -14.12 -19.43
CA VAL A 104 3.45 -14.20 -19.80
C VAL A 104 3.73 -15.43 -20.65
N LEU A 105 3.12 -16.57 -20.34
CA LEU A 105 3.32 -17.80 -21.10
C LEU A 105 2.65 -17.72 -22.48
N SER A 106 1.42 -17.21 -22.56
CA SER A 106 0.71 -17.02 -23.83
C SER A 106 1.45 -16.07 -24.76
N THR A 107 2.03 -14.98 -24.22
CA THR A 107 2.84 -14.02 -25.00
C THR A 107 4.14 -14.60 -25.54
N THR A 108 4.67 -15.68 -24.95
CA THR A 108 5.90 -16.33 -25.43
C THR A 108 5.68 -17.35 -26.55
N SER A 109 4.47 -17.45 -27.13
CA SER A 109 4.08 -18.48 -28.10
C SER A 109 4.35 -19.92 -27.62
N ILE A 110 4.62 -20.09 -26.32
CA ILE A 110 4.39 -21.33 -25.62
C ILE A 110 2.87 -21.37 -25.58
N GLU A 111 2.26 -22.04 -26.57
CA GLU A 111 0.83 -22.26 -26.55
C GLU A 111 0.51 -22.75 -25.15
N TYR A 112 -0.31 -21.97 -24.45
CA TYR A 112 -0.97 -22.41 -23.23
C TYR A 112 -2.03 -23.40 -23.68
N VAL A 113 -1.59 -24.48 -24.36
CA VAL A 113 -2.44 -25.52 -24.88
C VAL A 113 -3.22 -25.99 -23.68
N ILE A 114 -4.51 -26.21 -23.87
CA ILE A 114 -5.50 -26.68 -22.90
C ILE A 114 -5.02 -27.93 -22.11
N TYR A 115 -3.90 -28.56 -22.50
CA TYR A 115 -3.20 -29.67 -21.84
C TYR A 115 -2.04 -29.29 -20.87
N PHE A 116 -1.48 -28.07 -20.94
CA PHE A 116 -0.51 -27.50 -20.00
C PHE A 116 -1.02 -26.83 -18.69
N PRO A 117 -2.33 -26.62 -18.43
CA PRO A 117 -2.81 -25.96 -17.20
C PRO A 117 -2.33 -26.63 -15.91
N SER A 118 -1.98 -27.91 -15.99
CA SER A 118 -1.71 -28.74 -14.83
C SER A 118 -0.41 -28.31 -14.13
N TRP A 119 0.67 -27.95 -14.84
CA TRP A 119 1.95 -27.56 -14.20
C TRP A 119 2.04 -26.07 -13.90
N ALA A 120 1.29 -25.25 -14.63
CA ALA A 120 1.27 -23.81 -14.42
C ALA A 120 0.85 -23.44 -12.99
N GLY A 121 -0.06 -24.22 -12.37
CA GLY A 121 -0.44 -24.04 -10.97
C GLY A 121 0.68 -24.28 -9.95
N LEU A 122 1.81 -24.89 -10.33
CA LEU A 122 3.01 -24.99 -9.48
C LEU A 122 3.84 -23.70 -9.51
N LEU A 123 3.76 -22.90 -10.57
CA LEU A 123 4.55 -21.68 -10.73
C LEU A 123 4.18 -20.58 -9.72
N PRO A 124 2.90 -20.37 -9.32
CA PRO A 124 2.54 -19.49 -8.21
C PRO A 124 3.02 -19.96 -6.83
N ALA A 125 3.39 -21.24 -6.66
CA ALA A 125 3.68 -21.84 -5.35
C ALA A 125 4.73 -21.05 -4.55
N PRO A 126 5.92 -20.74 -5.10
CA PRO A 126 6.96 -20.05 -4.36
C PRO A 126 6.53 -18.65 -3.94
N PHE A 127 5.76 -17.96 -4.80
CA PHE A 127 5.20 -16.65 -4.49
C PHE A 127 4.18 -16.74 -3.36
N LEU A 128 3.21 -17.64 -3.45
CA LEU A 128 2.17 -17.80 -2.42
C LEU A 128 2.74 -18.18 -1.06
N ILE A 129 3.76 -19.04 -1.03
CA ILE A 129 4.49 -19.39 0.19
C ILE A 129 5.22 -18.16 0.75
N ALA A 130 5.96 -17.43 -0.09
CA ALA A 130 6.70 -16.24 0.35
C ALA A 130 5.75 -15.13 0.85
N TRP A 131 4.68 -14.87 0.11
CA TRP A 131 3.58 -13.97 0.48
C TRP A 131 2.97 -14.39 1.81
N GLY A 132 2.62 -15.66 1.95
CA GLY A 132 1.99 -16.20 3.15
C GLY A 132 2.87 -16.09 4.38
N VAL A 133 4.16 -16.41 4.25
CA VAL A 133 5.14 -16.22 5.33
C VAL A 133 5.28 -14.75 5.72
N ALA A 134 5.35 -13.84 4.75
CA ALA A 134 5.54 -12.42 5.02
C ALA A 134 4.33 -11.79 5.70
N THR A 135 3.14 -12.03 5.14
CA THR A 135 1.88 -11.45 5.60
C THR A 135 1.40 -12.09 6.91
N GLY A 136 1.48 -13.40 7.06
CA GLY A 136 1.17 -14.08 8.31
C GLY A 136 2.07 -13.61 9.45
N ARG A 137 3.39 -13.49 9.24
CA ARG A 137 4.32 -12.92 10.25
C ARG A 137 4.04 -11.47 10.58
N TRP A 138 3.58 -10.68 9.61
CA TRP A 138 3.22 -9.28 9.83
C TRP A 138 1.95 -9.18 10.67
N LEU A 139 0.91 -9.92 10.29
CA LEU A 139 -0.38 -9.89 10.96
C LEU A 139 -0.28 -10.46 12.38
N GLY A 140 0.38 -11.60 12.56
CA GLY A 140 0.52 -12.23 13.89
C GLY A 140 1.29 -11.37 14.89
N ARG A 141 2.19 -10.49 14.42
CA ARG A 141 2.87 -9.50 15.28
C ARG A 141 1.96 -8.35 15.72
N ARG A 142 0.95 -8.02 14.93
CA ARG A 142 0.07 -6.85 15.15
C ARG A 142 -1.24 -7.20 15.83
N GLN A 143 -1.76 -8.40 15.56
CA GLN A 143 -3.08 -8.85 15.99
C GLN A 143 -2.97 -10.30 16.51
N PRO A 144 -2.25 -10.56 17.60
CA PRO A 144 -2.20 -11.90 18.19
C PRO A 144 -3.59 -12.29 18.71
N MET A 145 -4.00 -13.56 18.54
CA MET A 145 -5.18 -14.07 19.25
C MET A 145 -4.83 -14.27 20.73
N SER A 146 -5.78 -14.00 21.63
CA SER A 146 -5.63 -14.24 23.08
C SER A 146 -5.09 -15.65 23.35
N HIS A 147 -4.26 -15.76 24.38
CA HIS A 147 -3.62 -16.99 24.82
C HIS A 147 -4.37 -17.68 25.96
N ASP A 148 -5.53 -17.15 26.37
CA ASP A 148 -6.23 -17.54 27.61
C ASP A 148 -6.99 -18.88 27.50
N GLY A 149 -6.75 -19.66 26.43
CA GLY A 149 -7.40 -20.95 26.17
C GLY A 149 -6.57 -22.18 26.54
N ARG A 150 -7.19 -23.35 26.47
CA ARG A 150 -6.56 -24.67 26.72
C ARG A 150 -5.33 -24.96 25.83
N PHE A 151 -5.20 -24.26 24.71
CA PHE A 151 -4.07 -24.40 23.79
C PHE A 151 -2.92 -23.41 24.05
N GLY A 152 -3.09 -22.47 25.00
CA GLY A 152 -2.09 -21.47 25.38
C GLY A 152 -1.54 -20.70 24.17
N ALA A 153 -0.21 -20.63 24.06
CA ALA A 153 0.48 -20.00 22.93
C ALA A 153 0.20 -20.67 21.56
N ALA A 154 -0.35 -21.89 21.53
CA ALA A 154 -0.71 -22.58 20.29
C ALA A 154 -2.09 -22.18 19.76
N THR A 155 -2.92 -21.47 20.54
CA THR A 155 -4.30 -21.08 20.16
C THR A 155 -4.34 -20.38 18.79
N SER A 156 -3.43 -19.44 18.55
CA SER A 156 -3.34 -18.73 17.26
C SER A 156 -3.05 -19.67 16.08
N ALA A 157 -2.25 -20.72 16.28
CA ALA A 157 -1.92 -21.68 15.24
C ALA A 157 -3.05 -22.67 14.96
N VAL A 158 -3.89 -22.95 15.97
CA VAL A 158 -5.07 -23.83 15.85
C VAL A 158 -6.23 -23.14 15.16
N LEU A 159 -6.47 -21.85 15.47
CA LEU A 159 -7.61 -21.11 14.95
C LEU A 159 -7.36 -20.45 13.60
N ALA A 160 -6.10 -20.14 13.24
CA ALA A 160 -5.80 -19.49 11.97
C ALA A 160 -6.28 -20.27 10.73
N PRO A 161 -6.12 -21.61 10.64
CA PRO A 161 -6.67 -22.38 9.52
C PRO A 161 -8.19 -22.23 9.37
N LEU A 162 -8.95 -22.20 10.47
CA LEU A 162 -10.39 -21.98 10.46
C LEU A 162 -10.75 -20.61 9.87
N GLY A 163 -10.00 -19.56 10.25
CA GLY A 163 -10.19 -18.22 9.70
C GLY A 163 -9.95 -18.13 8.19
N LEU A 164 -9.16 -19.04 7.61
CA LEU A 164 -8.85 -19.06 6.17
C LEU A 164 -9.88 -19.85 5.34
N VAL A 165 -10.77 -20.63 5.97
CA VAL A 165 -11.77 -21.46 5.28
C VAL A 165 -12.66 -20.66 4.32
N PRO A 166 -13.19 -19.46 4.67
CA PRO A 166 -14.02 -18.69 3.75
C PRO A 166 -13.33 -18.36 2.42
N ALA A 167 -12.02 -18.10 2.43
CA ALA A 167 -11.26 -17.82 1.21
C ALA A 167 -11.08 -19.08 0.34
N LEU A 168 -10.90 -20.25 0.96
CA LEU A 168 -10.84 -21.53 0.26
C LEU A 168 -12.19 -21.90 -0.36
N LEU A 169 -13.29 -21.70 0.37
CA LEU A 169 -14.65 -21.96 -0.12
C LEU A 169 -15.08 -20.99 -1.20
N LEU A 170 -14.72 -19.72 -1.10
CA LEU A 170 -15.01 -18.72 -2.14
C LEU A 170 -14.40 -19.13 -3.48
N GLY A 171 -13.16 -19.64 -3.47
CA GLY A 171 -12.51 -20.14 -4.68
C GLY A 171 -13.24 -21.32 -5.31
N ALA A 172 -13.80 -22.23 -4.50
CA ALA A 172 -14.60 -23.35 -4.97
C ALA A 172 -15.96 -22.90 -5.51
N TRP A 173 -16.60 -21.95 -4.82
CA TRP A 173 -17.92 -21.44 -5.18
C TRP A 173 -17.93 -20.73 -6.53
N MET A 174 -16.88 -19.96 -6.84
CA MET A 174 -16.75 -19.26 -8.12
C MET A 174 -16.69 -20.19 -9.33
N LEU A 175 -16.31 -21.46 -9.13
CA LEU A 175 -16.29 -22.47 -10.19
C LEU A 175 -17.68 -23.08 -10.46
N SER A 176 -18.71 -22.71 -9.70
CA SER A 176 -20.14 -23.01 -9.89
C SER A 176 -20.56 -24.50 -9.95
N GLU A 177 -19.64 -25.43 -9.72
CA GLU A 177 -19.88 -26.87 -9.88
C GLU A 177 -19.98 -27.57 -8.51
N PRO A 178 -21.14 -28.17 -8.16
CA PRO A 178 -21.38 -28.74 -6.82
C PRO A 178 -20.32 -29.74 -6.35
N TYR A 179 -19.81 -30.57 -7.27
CA TYR A 179 -18.80 -31.59 -6.96
C TYR A 179 -17.46 -31.00 -6.51
N VAL A 180 -17.08 -29.83 -7.05
CA VAL A 180 -15.88 -29.10 -6.63
C VAL A 180 -16.06 -28.59 -5.21
N VAL A 181 -17.23 -28.05 -4.89
CA VAL A 181 -17.55 -27.57 -3.54
C VAL A 181 -17.48 -28.72 -2.54
N TYR A 182 -18.06 -29.88 -2.86
CA TYR A 182 -17.98 -31.07 -1.99
C TYR A 182 -16.54 -31.58 -1.82
N GLY A 183 -15.75 -31.61 -2.90
CA GLY A 183 -14.33 -31.98 -2.84
C GLY A 183 -13.54 -31.03 -1.94
N VAL A 184 -13.73 -29.73 -2.12
CA VAL A 184 -13.08 -28.70 -1.30
C VAL A 184 -13.49 -28.80 0.17
N LEU A 185 -14.77 -29.04 0.47
CA LEU A 185 -15.23 -29.24 1.85
C LEU A 185 -14.55 -30.44 2.52
N LEU A 186 -14.45 -31.57 1.81
CA LEU A 186 -13.78 -32.76 2.31
C LEU A 186 -12.27 -32.54 2.49
N GLY A 187 -11.62 -31.86 1.55
CA GLY A 187 -10.22 -31.48 1.68
C GLY A 187 -9.97 -30.50 2.83
N VAL A 188 -10.84 -29.51 3.04
CA VAL A 188 -10.79 -28.56 4.17
C VAL A 188 -10.93 -29.29 5.50
N ALA A 189 -11.81 -30.30 5.58
CA ALA A 189 -12.00 -31.14 6.77
C ALA A 189 -10.73 -31.90 7.18
N ILE A 190 -9.84 -32.21 6.23
CA ILE A 190 -8.50 -32.78 6.51
C ILE A 190 -7.46 -31.69 6.75
N TRP A 191 -7.48 -30.62 5.94
CA TRP A 191 -6.47 -29.58 5.94
C TRP A 191 -6.45 -28.76 7.24
N VAL A 192 -7.62 -28.36 7.74
CA VAL A 192 -7.76 -27.57 8.98
C VAL A 192 -7.13 -28.28 10.18
N PRO A 193 -7.55 -29.52 10.55
CA PRO A 193 -6.96 -30.21 11.69
C PRO A 193 -5.47 -30.55 11.45
N GLY A 194 -5.08 -30.97 10.25
CA GLY A 194 -3.67 -31.26 9.96
C GLY A 194 -2.76 -30.03 10.10
N THR A 195 -3.21 -28.86 9.65
CA THR A 195 -2.46 -27.61 9.76
C THR A 195 -2.42 -27.12 11.20
N ALA A 196 -3.53 -27.26 11.93
CA ALA A 196 -3.58 -26.95 13.37
C ALA A 196 -2.62 -27.83 14.18
N LEU A 197 -2.61 -29.14 13.95
CA LEU A 197 -1.67 -30.08 14.60
C LEU A 197 -0.21 -29.76 14.25
N THR A 198 0.06 -29.45 12.99
CA THR A 198 1.39 -28.98 12.55
C THR A 198 1.77 -27.69 13.28
N GLY A 199 0.85 -26.74 13.43
CA GLY A 199 1.03 -25.49 14.17
C GLY A 199 1.37 -25.72 15.65
N ILE A 200 0.67 -26.64 16.31
CA ILE A 200 0.96 -27.04 17.70
C ILE A 200 2.37 -27.65 17.79
N ALA A 201 2.74 -28.54 16.87
CA ALA A 201 4.06 -29.17 16.85
C ALA A 201 5.17 -28.13 16.60
N VAL A 202 4.97 -27.19 15.68
CA VAL A 202 5.88 -26.07 15.40
C VAL A 202 6.07 -25.18 16.63
N ALA A 203 4.98 -24.84 17.34
CA ALA A 203 5.03 -24.04 18.55
C ALA A 203 5.83 -24.74 19.67
N ARG A 204 5.58 -26.04 19.89
CA ARG A 204 6.31 -26.84 20.89
C ARG A 204 7.79 -27.02 20.53
N ALA A 205 8.09 -27.23 19.25
CA ALA A 205 9.45 -27.43 18.76
C ALA A 205 10.26 -26.13 18.58
N ALA A 206 9.63 -24.96 18.65
CA ALA A 206 10.31 -23.67 18.55
C ALA A 206 11.39 -23.49 19.62
N ARG A 207 11.17 -24.02 20.84
CA ARG A 207 12.15 -24.03 21.93
C ARG A 207 13.37 -24.91 21.65
N ARG A 208 13.24 -25.89 20.75
CA ARG A 208 14.27 -26.89 20.40
C ARG A 208 14.94 -26.63 19.05
N GLY A 209 14.67 -25.49 18.40
CA GLY A 209 15.22 -25.14 17.08
C GLY A 209 14.67 -25.95 15.89
N ARG A 210 13.72 -26.89 16.10
CA ARG A 210 13.21 -27.80 15.04
C ARG A 210 11.95 -27.29 14.32
N ALA A 211 11.46 -26.12 14.69
CA ALA A 211 10.21 -25.58 14.15
C ALA A 211 10.18 -25.42 12.62
N ALA A 212 11.30 -25.04 11.99
CA ALA A 212 11.37 -24.90 10.55
C ALA A 212 11.21 -26.25 9.83
N LEU A 213 11.91 -27.28 10.32
CA LEU A 213 11.82 -28.64 9.78
C LEU A 213 10.40 -29.19 9.87
N ILE A 214 9.76 -29.08 11.04
CA ILE A 214 8.38 -29.55 11.23
C ILE A 214 7.40 -28.79 10.32
N ALA A 215 7.56 -27.47 10.15
CA ALA A 215 6.73 -26.71 9.24
C ALA A 215 6.94 -27.14 7.77
N CYS A 216 8.19 -27.35 7.36
CA CYS A 216 8.54 -27.75 5.99
C CYS A 216 8.08 -29.16 5.64
N LEU A 217 7.92 -30.06 6.62
CA LEU A 217 7.41 -31.41 6.38
C LEU A 217 5.90 -31.51 6.60
N GLY A 218 5.38 -30.93 7.68
CA GLY A 218 3.99 -31.07 8.07
C GLY A 218 3.01 -30.33 7.14
N ALA A 219 3.39 -29.14 6.65
CA ALA A 219 2.51 -28.37 5.76
C ALA A 219 2.31 -29.05 4.39
N PRO A 220 3.36 -29.52 3.68
CA PRO A 220 3.17 -30.25 2.42
C PRO A 220 2.41 -31.56 2.59
N VAL A 221 2.69 -32.35 3.64
CA VAL A 221 1.98 -33.61 3.90
C VAL A 221 0.49 -33.35 4.14
N THR A 222 0.16 -32.35 4.96
CA THR A 222 -1.24 -31.98 5.20
C THR A 222 -1.94 -31.52 3.93
N ALA A 223 -1.29 -30.66 3.14
CA ALA A 223 -1.84 -30.17 1.88
C ALA A 223 -2.05 -31.31 0.86
N ALA A 224 -1.12 -32.25 0.76
CA ALA A 224 -1.23 -33.42 -0.10
C ALA A 224 -2.39 -34.34 0.31
N LEU A 225 -2.51 -34.68 1.60
CA LEU A 225 -3.61 -35.51 2.11
C LEU A 225 -4.97 -34.85 1.88
N ALA A 226 -5.06 -33.53 2.09
CA ALA A 226 -6.28 -32.78 1.82
C ALA A 226 -6.65 -32.76 0.33
N ALA A 227 -5.67 -32.61 -0.57
CA ALA A 227 -5.90 -32.69 -2.00
C ALA A 227 -6.36 -34.10 -2.44
N VAL A 228 -5.77 -35.16 -1.89
CA VAL A 228 -6.24 -36.54 -2.13
C VAL A 228 -7.70 -36.69 -1.67
N ALA A 229 -8.02 -36.22 -0.46
CA ALA A 229 -9.39 -36.28 0.05
C ALA A 229 -10.38 -35.51 -0.85
N ALA A 230 -9.98 -34.37 -1.40
CA ALA A 230 -10.82 -33.60 -2.32
C ALA A 230 -11.16 -34.30 -3.64
N THR A 231 -10.39 -35.32 -4.04
CA THR A 231 -10.71 -36.13 -5.23
C THR A 231 -11.82 -37.16 -4.99
N VAL A 232 -12.19 -37.46 -3.74
CA VAL A 232 -13.14 -38.55 -3.42
C VAL A 232 -14.51 -38.37 -4.09
N PRO A 233 -15.15 -37.18 -4.07
CA PRO A 233 -16.42 -37.00 -4.77
C PRO A 233 -16.32 -37.31 -6.27
N MET A 234 -15.22 -36.90 -6.91
CA MET A 234 -14.96 -37.21 -8.33
C MET A 234 -14.80 -38.73 -8.57
N VAL A 235 -14.11 -39.44 -7.69
CA VAL A 235 -13.95 -40.91 -7.78
C VAL A 235 -15.32 -41.62 -7.67
N LEU A 236 -16.14 -41.19 -6.69
CA LEU A 236 -17.41 -41.83 -6.37
C LEU A 236 -18.52 -41.52 -7.39
N THR A 237 -18.43 -40.38 -8.08
CA THR A 237 -19.45 -39.92 -9.03
C THR A 237 -19.08 -40.19 -10.49
N SER A 238 -17.93 -40.84 -10.73
CA SER A 238 -17.48 -41.22 -12.07
C SER A 238 -18.51 -42.10 -12.80
N PRO A 239 -19.04 -41.67 -13.97
CA PRO A 239 -20.05 -42.43 -14.70
C PRO A 239 -19.50 -43.73 -15.29
N ALA A 240 -18.19 -43.80 -15.52
CA ALA A 240 -17.49 -45.00 -15.98
C ALA A 240 -17.04 -45.91 -14.81
N GLY A 241 -17.52 -45.65 -13.60
CA GLY A 241 -17.24 -46.42 -12.39
C GLY A 241 -15.98 -45.99 -11.64
N VAL A 242 -15.80 -46.59 -10.46
CA VAL A 242 -14.71 -46.29 -9.51
C VAL A 242 -13.31 -46.46 -10.12
N PRO A 243 -12.98 -47.50 -10.93
CA PRO A 243 -11.65 -47.64 -11.50
C PRO A 243 -11.25 -46.45 -12.38
N VAL A 244 -12.17 -45.97 -13.22
CA VAL A 244 -11.92 -44.80 -14.09
C VAL A 244 -11.87 -43.52 -13.26
N GLY A 245 -12.71 -43.40 -12.22
CA GLY A 245 -12.65 -42.30 -11.26
C GLY A 245 -11.31 -42.22 -10.52
N LEU A 246 -10.74 -43.37 -10.13
CA LEU A 246 -9.40 -43.45 -9.53
C LEU A 246 -8.30 -43.02 -10.51
N SER A 247 -8.38 -43.44 -11.77
CA SER A 247 -7.46 -42.96 -12.81
C SER A 247 -7.55 -41.46 -13.02
N ALA A 248 -8.77 -40.89 -13.01
CA ALA A 248 -8.98 -39.45 -13.08
C ALA A 248 -8.43 -38.73 -11.84
N ALA A 249 -8.63 -39.27 -10.64
CA ALA A 249 -8.04 -38.73 -9.40
C ALA A 249 -6.53 -38.75 -9.44
N TRP A 250 -5.93 -39.84 -9.91
CA TRP A 250 -4.49 -39.94 -10.10
C TRP A 250 -3.97 -38.89 -11.08
N ALA A 251 -4.60 -38.78 -12.27
CA ALA A 251 -4.26 -37.77 -13.25
C ALA A 251 -4.38 -36.34 -12.67
N SER A 252 -5.46 -36.07 -11.92
CA SER A 252 -5.71 -34.78 -11.28
C SER A 252 -4.65 -34.39 -10.24
N LEU A 253 -4.18 -35.36 -9.44
CA LEU A 253 -3.17 -35.15 -8.40
C LEU A 253 -1.75 -35.04 -8.98
N THR A 254 -1.47 -35.80 -10.03
CA THR A 254 -0.15 -35.88 -10.67
C THR A 254 0.00 -34.97 -11.88
N PHE A 255 -1.04 -34.17 -12.18
CA PHE A 255 -1.06 -33.25 -13.31
C PHE A 255 -0.98 -33.96 -14.68
N GLY A 256 -1.43 -35.22 -14.73
CA GLY A 256 -1.49 -36.04 -15.92
C GLY A 256 -2.76 -35.81 -16.75
N MET A 257 -2.81 -36.44 -17.92
CA MET A 257 -3.98 -36.42 -18.79
C MET A 257 -5.12 -37.23 -18.16
N PRO A 258 -6.35 -36.70 -18.10
CA PRO A 258 -7.50 -37.49 -17.69
C PRO A 258 -7.77 -38.63 -18.68
N PRO A 259 -8.44 -39.71 -18.25
CA PRO A 259 -8.99 -40.71 -19.18
C PRO A 259 -9.92 -40.06 -20.21
N ASP A 260 -9.98 -40.60 -21.44
CA ASP A 260 -10.82 -40.06 -22.54
C ASP A 260 -12.30 -39.92 -22.14
N ALA A 261 -12.77 -40.79 -21.25
CA ALA A 261 -14.11 -40.75 -20.69
C ALA A 261 -14.41 -39.47 -19.87
N PHE A 262 -13.41 -38.65 -19.51
CA PHE A 262 -13.57 -37.32 -18.90
C PHE A 262 -13.32 -36.17 -19.89
N MET A 263 -12.92 -36.48 -21.13
CA MET A 263 -12.70 -35.48 -22.19
C MET A 263 -13.92 -35.35 -23.12
N ALA A 264 -14.78 -36.36 -23.18
CA ALA A 264 -16.05 -36.28 -23.90
C ALA A 264 -17.08 -35.51 -23.07
N ILE A 265 -17.83 -34.57 -23.66
CA ILE A 265 -19.04 -34.01 -23.02
C ILE A 265 -20.22 -34.69 -23.72
N PRO A 266 -20.96 -35.61 -23.07
CA PRO A 266 -22.13 -36.23 -23.67
C PRO A 266 -23.23 -35.18 -23.76
N GLU A 267 -23.88 -35.06 -24.92
CA GLU A 267 -25.02 -34.14 -25.09
C GLU A 267 -26.08 -34.37 -24.01
N GLY A 268 -26.52 -33.29 -23.35
CA GLY A 268 -27.60 -33.30 -22.37
C GLY A 268 -27.22 -33.72 -20.95
N ALA A 269 -25.99 -34.18 -20.68
CA ALA A 269 -25.48 -34.28 -19.32
C ALA A 269 -24.89 -32.93 -18.91
N ALA A 270 -25.49 -32.26 -17.94
CA ALA A 270 -24.98 -31.00 -17.38
C ALA A 270 -23.49 -31.17 -17.02
N SER A 271 -22.58 -30.57 -17.79
CA SER A 271 -21.15 -30.22 -17.53
C SER A 271 -20.25 -31.18 -16.70
N GLY A 272 -20.73 -32.33 -16.25
CA GLY A 272 -20.21 -33.09 -15.12
C GLY A 272 -18.96 -33.90 -15.45
N MET A 273 -18.52 -33.87 -16.70
CA MET A 273 -17.27 -34.48 -17.16
C MET A 273 -16.14 -33.44 -17.14
N MET A 274 -16.23 -32.36 -16.36
CA MET A 274 -15.11 -31.44 -16.18
C MET A 274 -14.04 -32.07 -15.30
N PHE A 275 -12.85 -32.29 -15.88
CA PHE A 275 -11.66 -32.72 -15.15
C PHE A 275 -11.06 -31.55 -14.36
N TYR A 276 -11.07 -31.65 -13.03
CA TYR A 276 -10.47 -30.64 -12.15
C TYR A 276 -9.06 -31.03 -11.73
N SER A 277 -8.11 -30.10 -11.75
CA SER A 277 -6.73 -30.33 -11.32
C SER A 277 -6.55 -30.10 -9.81
N PHE A 278 -6.96 -31.05 -8.97
CA PHE A 278 -6.81 -30.98 -7.51
C PHE A 278 -5.34 -30.96 -7.04
N GLY A 279 -4.39 -31.37 -7.88
CA GLY A 279 -2.96 -31.16 -7.62
C GLY A 279 -2.60 -29.67 -7.45
N THR A 280 -3.19 -28.78 -8.25
CA THR A 280 -2.93 -27.32 -8.13
C THR A 280 -3.52 -26.78 -6.83
N TRP A 281 -4.58 -27.41 -6.34
CA TRP A 281 -5.21 -27.05 -5.08
C TRP A 281 -4.32 -27.38 -3.87
N ALA A 282 -3.52 -28.46 -3.93
CA ALA A 282 -2.50 -28.77 -2.91
C ALA A 282 -1.49 -27.62 -2.75
N VAL A 283 -1.12 -26.95 -3.84
CA VAL A 283 -0.24 -25.78 -3.84
C VAL A 283 -0.89 -24.59 -3.12
N ALA A 284 -2.15 -24.30 -3.44
CA ALA A 284 -2.90 -23.24 -2.78
C ALA A 284 -2.99 -23.51 -1.26
N LEU A 285 -3.37 -24.73 -0.88
CA LEU A 285 -3.42 -25.19 0.51
C LEU A 285 -2.08 -25.05 1.23
N LEU A 286 -0.97 -25.30 0.55
CA LEU A 286 0.38 -25.08 1.09
C LEU A 286 0.67 -23.60 1.33
N GLY A 287 0.26 -22.71 0.41
CA GLY A 287 0.34 -21.26 0.59
C GLY A 287 -0.46 -20.77 1.80
N TYR A 288 -1.69 -21.24 1.97
CA TYR A 288 -2.51 -20.94 3.15
C TYR A 288 -1.93 -21.54 4.43
N ALA A 289 -1.30 -22.71 4.37
CA ALA A 289 -0.65 -23.30 5.53
C ALA A 289 0.55 -22.45 5.94
N ALA A 290 1.29 -21.89 4.98
CA ALA A 290 2.36 -20.93 5.25
C ALA A 290 1.84 -19.64 5.93
N VAL A 291 0.67 -19.12 5.52
CA VAL A 291 -0.01 -18.02 6.23
C VAL A 291 -0.30 -18.42 7.68
N ALA A 292 -1.02 -19.51 7.90
CA ALA A 292 -1.49 -19.94 9.22
C ALA A 292 -0.33 -20.23 10.19
N LEU A 293 0.67 -21.01 9.75
CA LEU A 293 1.82 -21.38 10.58
C LEU A 293 2.69 -20.16 10.93
N SER A 294 2.87 -19.25 9.97
CA SER A 294 3.70 -18.07 10.16
C SER A 294 3.01 -17.01 11.03
N TYR A 295 1.68 -16.89 10.92
CA TYR A 295 0.82 -16.13 11.83
C TYR A 295 0.89 -16.68 13.24
N GLY A 296 0.63 -17.98 13.44
CA GLY A 296 0.65 -18.61 14.75
C GLY A 296 2.00 -18.48 15.45
N ARG A 297 3.10 -18.69 14.72
CA ARG A 297 4.47 -18.51 15.25
C ARG A 297 4.77 -17.07 15.63
N ALA A 298 4.28 -16.09 14.86
CA ALA A 298 4.50 -14.67 15.13
C ALA A 298 3.66 -14.17 16.31
N ALA A 299 2.42 -14.63 16.41
CA ALA A 299 1.51 -14.30 17.50
C ALA A 299 1.95 -14.89 18.85
N ALA A 300 2.59 -16.06 18.84
CA ALA A 300 3.10 -16.72 20.04
C ALA A 300 4.38 -16.08 20.63
N ARG A 301 4.95 -15.04 20.00
CA ARG A 301 6.16 -14.38 20.51
C ARG A 301 5.76 -13.40 21.62
N PRO A 302 6.42 -13.43 22.80
CA PRO A 302 6.20 -12.44 23.83
C PRO A 302 6.41 -11.03 23.28
N HIS A 303 5.42 -10.15 23.46
CA HIS A 303 5.56 -8.74 23.12
C HIS A 303 6.55 -8.11 24.10
N ALA A 304 7.81 -8.02 23.67
CA ALA A 304 8.95 -7.53 24.45
C ALA A 304 8.86 -6.03 24.88
N GLY A 305 7.68 -5.41 24.84
CA GLY A 305 7.50 -3.98 25.12
C GLY A 305 6.23 -3.62 25.89
N ALA A 306 5.36 -4.56 26.23
CA ALA A 306 4.26 -4.28 27.15
C ALA A 306 4.78 -4.47 28.58
N VAL A 307 5.54 -3.49 29.07
CA VAL A 307 5.71 -3.34 30.53
C VAL A 307 4.28 -3.11 31.06
N PRO A 308 3.75 -3.97 31.95
CA PRO A 308 2.43 -3.77 32.49
C PRO A 308 2.35 -2.35 33.06
N ALA A 309 1.46 -1.51 32.53
CA ALA A 309 1.31 -0.14 33.00
C ALA A 309 1.02 -0.08 34.51
N PHE A 310 0.47 -1.16 35.07
CA PHE A 310 0.24 -1.36 36.49
C PHE A 310 1.52 -1.48 37.34
N ALA A 311 2.67 -1.84 36.76
CA ALA A 311 3.94 -1.91 37.50
C ALA A 311 4.57 -0.52 37.76
N VAL A 312 3.99 0.56 37.25
CA VAL A 312 4.43 1.94 37.52
C VAL A 312 3.66 2.55 38.70
N ALA A 313 2.49 2.01 39.06
CA ALA A 313 1.69 2.52 40.19
C ALA A 313 2.24 2.14 41.58
N ASP A 314 3.12 1.14 41.66
CA ASP A 314 3.73 0.67 42.91
C ASP A 314 5.16 1.19 43.13
N ARG A 315 5.59 2.22 42.40
CA ARG A 315 6.73 3.00 42.92
C ARG A 315 6.20 3.76 44.14
N PRO A 316 6.64 3.44 45.37
CA PRO A 316 6.33 4.29 46.51
C PRO A 316 6.74 5.70 46.10
N GLU A 317 5.80 6.65 46.19
CA GLU A 317 6.13 8.04 45.97
C GLU A 317 7.40 8.34 46.79
N PRO A 318 8.47 8.90 46.19
CA PRO A 318 9.62 9.34 46.96
C PRO A 318 9.05 10.30 48.00
N GLY A 319 9.07 9.85 49.25
CA GLY A 319 8.36 10.49 50.34
C GLY A 319 8.62 11.99 50.28
N PHE A 320 7.57 12.76 49.98
CA PHE A 320 7.52 14.14 50.39
C PHE A 320 7.66 14.07 51.91
N GLY A 321 8.87 14.34 52.39
CA GLY A 321 9.15 14.59 53.79
C GLY A 321 8.32 15.78 54.21
N HIS A 322 7.08 15.52 54.62
CA HIS A 322 6.39 16.37 55.56
C HIS A 322 7.13 16.20 56.88
N ASP A 323 8.11 17.06 57.07
CA ASP A 323 8.70 17.36 58.36
C ASP A 323 7.57 17.95 59.24
N PRO A 324 7.02 17.23 60.22
CA PRO A 324 5.94 17.71 61.07
C PRO A 324 6.52 18.33 62.35
N ALA A 325 7.59 19.12 62.21
CA ALA A 325 8.37 19.64 63.33
C ALA A 325 8.45 21.17 63.34
N GLU A 326 7.35 21.89 63.09
CA GLU A 326 7.31 23.33 63.41
C GLU A 326 5.88 23.89 63.57
N ARG A 327 5.12 23.37 64.55
CA ARG A 327 4.08 24.17 65.21
C ARG A 327 4.15 23.96 66.71
N GLY A 328 4.80 24.92 67.36
CA GLY A 328 4.86 25.02 68.81
C GLY A 328 3.48 25.27 69.41
N MET A 329 3.14 24.49 70.43
CA MET A 329 2.41 24.94 71.62
C MET A 329 2.73 23.98 72.77
N ARG A 330 3.51 24.47 73.73
CA ARG A 330 3.63 23.98 75.12
C ARG A 330 2.36 24.40 75.92
N PRO A 331 2.15 23.97 77.19
CA PRO A 331 2.27 22.61 77.77
C PRO A 331 1.09 22.31 78.75
N ALA A 332 0.85 21.04 79.14
CA ALA A 332 0.27 20.67 80.45
C ALA A 332 0.24 19.14 80.70
N GLY A 333 0.77 18.71 81.85
CA GLY A 333 0.56 17.41 82.53
C GLY A 333 1.49 16.27 82.06
N ALA A 334 2.52 15.87 82.83
CA ALA A 334 2.49 14.95 83.99
C ALA A 334 1.91 13.56 83.61
N GLU A 335 2.52 12.39 83.82
CA GLU A 335 3.67 11.92 84.63
C GLU A 335 4.02 10.46 84.16
N PRO A 336 4.89 9.63 84.80
CA PRO A 336 5.95 8.86 84.13
C PRO A 336 5.74 7.34 84.07
N GLY A 337 6.57 6.64 83.28
CA GLY A 337 6.61 5.17 83.29
C GLY A 337 7.77 4.53 82.51
N ALA A 338 8.88 4.37 83.22
CA ALA A 338 9.76 3.18 83.30
C ALA A 338 10.28 2.44 82.04
N ASP A 339 11.62 2.28 82.09
CA ASP A 339 12.42 1.10 81.77
C ASP A 339 12.69 0.66 80.32
N GLY A 340 13.98 0.48 80.01
CA GLY A 340 14.40 -0.30 78.85
C GLY A 340 15.83 -0.07 78.39
N ALA A 341 16.77 -0.72 79.07
CA ALA A 341 18.20 -0.79 78.79
C ALA A 341 18.62 -1.05 77.32
N GLY A 342 19.85 -0.62 76.96
CA GLY A 342 20.73 -1.51 76.20
C GLY A 342 21.65 -0.88 75.15
N SER A 343 22.94 -0.93 75.47
CA SER A 343 24.07 -1.24 74.57
C SER A 343 24.87 -0.10 73.95
N GLU A 344 26.04 0.07 74.57
CA GLU A 344 27.33 0.51 74.03
C GLU A 344 27.66 -0.04 72.62
N ALA A 345 28.35 0.75 71.80
CA ALA A 345 29.78 0.55 71.52
C ALA A 345 30.29 1.50 70.41
N VAL A 346 31.32 2.26 70.77
CA VAL A 346 32.24 3.06 69.94
C VAL A 346 33.37 2.10 69.48
N PRO A 347 34.01 2.27 68.30
CA PRO A 347 35.28 3.00 68.29
C PRO A 347 35.58 3.85 67.03
N ALA A 348 36.11 5.03 67.33
CA ALA A 348 37.38 5.61 66.84
C ALA A 348 37.82 5.45 65.38
N GLY A 349 38.10 6.60 64.77
CA GLY A 349 39.04 6.75 63.65
C GLY A 349 39.30 8.24 63.38
N GLY A 350 40.35 8.78 64.01
CA GLY A 350 40.76 10.18 63.87
C GLY A 350 41.56 10.48 62.59
N GLY A 351 41.88 11.76 62.39
CA GLY A 351 42.79 12.19 61.33
C GLY A 351 42.70 13.68 61.02
N GLN A 352 43.59 14.45 61.62
CA GLN A 352 43.68 15.92 61.65
C GLN A 352 44.10 16.61 60.33
N ALA A 353 43.57 17.83 60.20
CA ALA A 353 44.25 19.12 59.95
C ALA A 353 44.98 19.43 58.62
N GLY A 354 44.66 20.61 58.09
CA GLY A 354 45.49 21.38 57.16
C GLY A 354 44.83 22.71 56.79
N ALA A 355 45.16 23.76 57.54
CA ALA A 355 44.65 25.12 57.41
C ALA A 355 45.19 25.86 56.17
N ALA A 356 44.41 26.80 55.62
CA ALA A 356 44.93 28.05 55.06
C ALA A 356 43.83 29.12 54.96
N THR A 357 44.14 30.26 55.57
CA THR A 357 43.44 31.52 55.70
C THR A 357 43.50 32.40 54.45
N GLY A 358 42.53 33.33 54.35
CA GLY A 358 42.63 34.57 53.57
C GLY A 358 41.90 34.49 52.23
N GLY A 359 41.16 35.50 51.77
CA GLY A 359 40.97 36.88 52.20
C GLY A 359 39.90 37.47 51.28
N GLY A 360 39.33 38.60 51.71
CA GLY A 360 38.17 39.24 51.10
C GLY A 360 38.28 39.59 49.61
N GLY A 361 37.11 39.77 49.01
CA GLY A 361 36.98 40.23 47.63
C GLY A 361 35.51 40.33 47.24
N ALA A 362 34.81 41.31 47.81
CA ALA A 362 33.54 41.79 47.25
C ALA A 362 33.82 42.43 45.88
N GLY A 363 33.83 41.59 44.84
CA GLY A 363 33.92 42.00 43.44
C GLY A 363 32.54 42.00 42.82
N ALA A 364 32.04 43.19 42.49
CA ALA A 364 30.87 43.39 41.66
C ALA A 364 31.00 42.55 40.37
N VAL A 365 30.02 41.68 40.14
CA VAL A 365 29.85 40.94 38.89
C VAL A 365 29.55 41.98 37.80
N PRO A 366 30.42 42.18 36.80
CA PRO A 366 30.10 43.05 35.68
C PRO A 366 28.95 42.41 34.91
N ALA A 367 27.94 43.21 34.58
CA ALA A 367 26.90 42.86 33.64
C ALA A 367 27.55 42.34 32.35
N GLY A 368 27.56 41.01 32.20
CA GLY A 368 28.10 40.36 31.02
C GLY A 368 27.34 40.86 29.79
N PRO A 369 28.04 41.09 28.65
CA PRO A 369 27.38 41.48 27.41
C PRO A 369 26.33 40.41 27.12
N GLY A 370 25.06 40.85 27.03
CA GLY A 370 23.94 39.96 26.77
C GLY A 370 24.27 39.04 25.60
N PRO A 371 23.86 37.75 25.66
CA PRO A 371 24.29 36.74 24.71
C PRO A 371 24.16 37.32 23.32
N GLY A 372 25.31 37.61 22.72
CA GLY A 372 25.39 38.13 21.38
C GLY A 372 24.53 37.20 20.57
N ARG A 373 23.51 37.77 19.90
CA ARG A 373 22.94 37.09 18.75
C ARG A 373 24.14 36.87 17.85
N ASP A 374 24.73 35.68 17.92
CA ASP A 374 25.67 35.19 16.94
C ASP A 374 24.94 35.40 15.62
N GLU A 375 25.28 36.49 14.94
CA GLU A 375 24.86 36.75 13.59
C GLU A 375 25.38 35.56 12.81
N VAL A 376 24.49 34.59 12.58
CA VAL A 376 24.76 33.41 11.78
C VAL A 376 25.42 33.94 10.52
N PRO A 377 26.71 33.62 10.27
CA PRO A 377 27.50 34.34 9.28
C PRO A 377 26.72 34.36 7.96
N PRO A 378 26.47 35.55 7.38
CA PRO A 378 25.70 35.69 6.14
C PRO A 378 26.49 34.99 5.02
N GLY A 379 26.14 33.73 4.75
CA GLY A 379 26.92 32.89 3.85
C GLY A 379 26.83 31.38 4.11
N SER A 380 26.13 30.94 5.17
CA SER A 380 25.87 29.51 5.37
C SER A 380 25.23 28.88 4.10
N PRO A 381 25.90 27.91 3.42
CA PRO A 381 25.43 27.26 2.19
C PRO A 381 24.17 26.39 2.40
N ALA A 382 23.50 26.52 3.55
CA ALA A 382 22.22 25.88 3.83
C ALA A 382 21.06 26.50 3.00
N GLY A 383 21.17 27.76 2.58
CA GLY A 383 20.12 28.45 1.82
C GLY A 383 19.93 27.95 0.37
N GLU A 384 21.00 27.53 -0.30
CA GLU A 384 20.92 27.12 -1.72
C GLU A 384 20.39 25.69 -1.94
N ARG A 385 20.39 24.83 -0.92
CA ARG A 385 20.00 23.40 -1.07
C ARG A 385 18.49 23.17 -1.25
N GLY A 386 17.69 24.24 -1.27
CA GLY A 386 16.22 24.17 -1.29
C GLY A 386 15.54 24.34 -2.65
N ARG A 387 16.21 24.89 -3.66
CA ARG A 387 15.61 25.12 -4.99
C ARG A 387 15.65 23.87 -5.85
N LEU A 388 14.56 23.58 -6.55
CA LEU A 388 14.56 22.55 -7.58
C LEU A 388 15.49 22.98 -8.72
N PRO A 389 16.20 22.04 -9.33
CA PRO A 389 16.89 22.31 -10.59
C PRO A 389 15.90 22.86 -11.62
N GLY A 390 16.26 23.92 -12.35
CA GLY A 390 15.40 24.54 -13.36
C GLY A 390 14.88 23.57 -14.43
N PHE A 391 15.66 22.52 -14.74
CA PHE A 391 15.24 21.48 -15.69
C PHE A 391 14.00 20.71 -15.25
N ALA A 392 13.75 20.56 -13.94
CA ALA A 392 12.59 19.84 -13.43
C ALA A 392 11.30 20.62 -13.68
N ALA A 393 11.32 21.92 -13.40
CA ALA A 393 10.20 22.81 -13.70
C ALA A 393 9.96 22.91 -15.22
N GLY A 394 11.05 22.96 -16.02
CA GLY A 394 10.98 22.91 -17.47
C GLY A 394 10.33 21.62 -18.00
N ALA A 395 10.75 20.45 -17.49
CA ALA A 395 10.14 19.17 -17.82
C ALA A 395 8.66 19.10 -17.43
N GLY A 396 8.30 19.63 -16.26
CA GLY A 396 6.90 19.76 -15.84
C GLY A 396 6.07 20.62 -16.78
N ALA A 397 6.60 21.79 -17.19
CA ALA A 397 5.93 22.68 -18.12
C ALA A 397 5.77 22.05 -19.51
N ALA A 398 6.82 21.39 -20.02
CA ALA A 398 6.78 20.68 -21.30
C ALA A 398 5.73 19.54 -21.28
N ALA A 399 5.67 18.76 -20.20
CA ALA A 399 4.66 17.73 -20.02
C ALA A 399 3.23 18.32 -19.92
N ALA A 400 3.09 19.47 -19.23
CA ALA A 400 1.81 20.17 -19.15
C ALA A 400 1.29 20.59 -20.54
N VAL A 401 2.18 21.19 -21.36
CA VAL A 401 1.86 21.59 -22.73
C VAL A 401 1.55 20.38 -23.60
N ALA A 402 2.39 19.35 -23.57
CA ALA A 402 2.17 18.12 -24.34
C ALA A 402 0.83 17.46 -23.99
N GLY A 403 0.48 17.39 -22.70
CA GLY A 403 -0.81 16.87 -22.25
C GLY A 403 -2.00 17.70 -22.74
N VAL A 404 -1.92 19.04 -22.71
CA VAL A 404 -2.98 19.90 -23.26
C VAL A 404 -3.12 19.72 -24.77
N LEU A 405 -2.02 19.63 -25.51
CA LEU A 405 -2.05 19.41 -26.96
C LEU A 405 -2.64 18.05 -27.31
N ALA A 406 -2.24 16.99 -26.61
CA ALA A 406 -2.80 15.64 -26.79
C ALA A 406 -4.30 15.60 -26.44
N TRP A 407 -4.72 16.26 -25.36
CA TRP A 407 -6.13 16.37 -24.98
C TRP A 407 -6.94 17.15 -26.03
N ALA A 408 -6.42 18.29 -26.51
CA ALA A 408 -7.10 19.08 -27.52
C ALA A 408 -7.21 18.32 -28.86
N TRP A 409 -6.15 17.59 -29.25
CA TRP A 409 -6.14 16.75 -30.44
C TRP A 409 -7.15 15.61 -30.36
N THR A 410 -7.16 14.90 -29.23
CA THR A 410 -8.10 13.80 -29.01
C THR A 410 -9.55 14.28 -29.02
N GLN A 411 -9.86 15.41 -28.39
CA GLN A 411 -11.19 16.01 -28.35
C GLN A 411 -11.68 16.53 -29.71
N ALA A 412 -10.80 17.18 -30.47
CA ALA A 412 -11.17 17.91 -31.68
C ALA A 412 -11.01 17.11 -32.97
N VAL A 413 -10.15 16.08 -32.98
CA VAL A 413 -9.83 15.31 -34.19
C VAL A 413 -10.16 13.84 -34.00
N LEU A 414 -9.60 13.19 -32.96
CA LEU A 414 -9.79 11.75 -32.83
C LEU A 414 -11.24 11.37 -32.49
N THR A 415 -11.91 12.10 -31.60
CA THR A 415 -13.33 11.84 -31.28
C THR A 415 -14.23 11.84 -32.53
N PRO A 416 -14.31 12.90 -33.35
CA PRO A 416 -15.17 12.89 -34.52
C PRO A 416 -14.69 11.92 -35.62
N ASP A 417 -13.39 11.61 -35.70
CA ASP A 417 -12.92 10.61 -36.66
C ASP A 417 -13.35 9.19 -36.27
N MET A 418 -13.62 8.89 -34.99
CA MET A 418 -14.11 7.56 -34.58
C MET A 418 -15.48 7.23 -35.16
N ASP A 419 -16.34 8.22 -35.44
CA ASP A 419 -17.62 7.97 -36.12
C ASP A 419 -17.37 7.35 -37.50
N ARG A 420 -16.42 7.90 -38.26
CA ARG A 420 -16.04 7.40 -39.59
C ARG A 420 -15.37 6.03 -39.53
N VAL A 421 -14.53 5.80 -38.52
CA VAL A 421 -13.89 4.50 -38.31
C VAL A 421 -14.95 3.45 -37.95
N ALA A 422 -15.89 3.78 -37.06
CA ALA A 422 -16.97 2.89 -36.65
C ALA A 422 -17.90 2.49 -37.81
N GLU A 423 -18.08 3.38 -38.80
CA GLU A 423 -18.85 3.08 -40.01
C GLU A 423 -18.14 2.13 -40.99
N THR A 424 -16.80 2.09 -40.95
CA THR A 424 -15.99 1.42 -41.99
C THR A 424 -15.21 0.22 -41.49
N ALA A 425 -14.89 0.17 -40.20
CA ALA A 425 -14.11 -0.90 -39.60
C ALA A 425 -14.99 -2.11 -39.26
N PRO A 426 -14.53 -3.34 -39.50
CA PRO A 426 -15.18 -4.53 -38.97
C PRO A 426 -14.92 -4.59 -37.47
N THR A 427 -15.89 -4.19 -36.65
CA THR A 427 -15.74 -4.17 -35.17
C THR A 427 -16.36 -5.41 -34.53
N PRO A 428 -15.66 -6.58 -34.45
CA PRO A 428 -16.11 -7.70 -33.64
C PRO A 428 -16.05 -7.27 -32.16
N GLY A 429 -17.22 -6.99 -31.56
CA GLY A 429 -17.33 -6.36 -30.24
C GLY A 429 -18.02 -4.98 -30.25
N GLY A 430 -18.28 -4.43 -31.44
CA GLY A 430 -18.93 -3.13 -31.62
C GLY A 430 -17.94 -1.96 -31.55
N PRO A 431 -18.39 -0.74 -31.89
CA PRO A 431 -17.52 0.43 -31.94
C PRO A 431 -17.16 0.99 -30.56
N SER A 432 -17.74 0.46 -29.48
CA SER A 432 -17.54 0.91 -28.10
C SER A 432 -16.07 0.86 -27.67
N GLU A 433 -15.28 -0.12 -28.14
CA GLU A 433 -13.85 -0.24 -27.85
C GLU A 433 -13.04 0.94 -28.40
N LEU A 434 -13.37 1.42 -29.60
CA LEU A 434 -12.71 2.57 -30.24
C LEU A 434 -12.96 3.86 -29.46
N TYR A 435 -14.23 4.12 -29.11
CA TYR A 435 -14.61 5.28 -28.31
C TYR A 435 -13.99 5.23 -26.91
N MET A 436 -13.93 4.05 -26.30
CA MET A 436 -13.28 3.85 -25.01
C MET A 436 -11.79 4.19 -25.07
N TRP A 437 -11.06 3.72 -26.08
CA TRP A 437 -9.64 4.03 -26.23
C TRP A 437 -9.42 5.54 -26.38
N VAL A 438 -10.22 6.23 -27.20
CA VAL A 438 -10.12 7.69 -27.33
C VAL A 438 -10.46 8.42 -26.02
N ALA A 439 -11.44 7.93 -25.25
CA ALA A 439 -11.78 8.49 -23.93
C ALA A 439 -10.65 8.29 -22.92
N GLU A 440 -10.09 7.08 -22.82
CA GLU A 440 -8.93 6.77 -21.98
C GLU A 440 -7.73 7.65 -22.33
N LEU A 441 -7.49 7.87 -23.62
CA LEU A 441 -6.39 8.72 -24.09
C LEU A 441 -6.60 10.19 -23.74
N ARG A 442 -7.85 10.68 -23.81
CA ARG A 442 -8.23 12.02 -23.31
C ARG A 442 -7.92 12.15 -21.82
N TRP A 443 -8.33 11.18 -21.01
CA TRP A 443 -8.06 11.20 -19.57
C TRP A 443 -6.58 11.06 -19.23
N ALA A 444 -5.83 10.26 -19.98
CA ALA A 444 -4.37 10.15 -19.87
C ALA A 444 -3.68 11.49 -20.17
N ALA A 445 -4.12 12.18 -21.22
CA ALA A 445 -3.59 13.48 -21.58
C ALA A 445 -3.90 14.55 -20.50
N ILE A 446 -5.12 14.56 -19.95
CA ILE A 446 -5.50 15.45 -18.82
C ILE A 446 -4.66 15.14 -17.57
N LEU A 447 -4.46 13.85 -17.26
CA LEU A 447 -3.63 13.41 -16.14
C LEU A 447 -2.18 13.88 -16.33
N LEU A 448 -1.58 13.62 -17.50
CA LEU A 448 -0.23 14.07 -17.84
C LEU A 448 -0.12 15.59 -17.70
N ALA A 449 -1.10 16.33 -18.22
CA ALA A 449 -1.12 17.79 -18.12
C ALA A 449 -1.11 18.24 -16.65
N THR A 450 -1.94 17.61 -15.82
CA THR A 450 -2.10 17.90 -14.40
C THR A 450 -0.83 17.59 -13.59
N LEU A 451 -0.20 16.45 -13.85
CA LEU A 451 1.06 16.06 -13.20
C LEU A 451 2.21 16.97 -13.64
N GLY A 452 2.27 17.33 -14.93
CA GLY A 452 3.22 18.30 -15.46
C GLY A 452 3.07 19.67 -14.77
N MET A 453 1.84 20.16 -14.64
CA MET A 453 1.54 21.39 -13.92
C MET A 453 1.99 21.30 -12.45
N LEU A 454 1.70 20.20 -11.76
CA LEU A 454 2.12 20.00 -10.36
C LEU A 454 3.66 20.09 -10.20
N VAL A 455 4.43 19.56 -11.15
CA VAL A 455 5.89 19.67 -11.17
C VAL A 455 6.33 21.11 -11.50
N ALA A 456 5.74 21.74 -12.50
CA ALA A 456 6.06 23.11 -12.92
C ALA A 456 5.84 24.14 -11.80
N VAL A 457 4.80 23.97 -10.98
CA VAL A 457 4.48 24.86 -9.86
C VAL A 457 4.83 24.26 -8.50
N ALA A 458 5.69 23.24 -8.44
CA ALA A 458 6.02 22.54 -7.20
C ALA A 458 6.61 23.48 -6.12
N GLU A 459 7.35 24.50 -6.54
CA GLU A 459 7.94 25.54 -5.68
C GLU A 459 6.95 26.61 -5.22
N ARG A 460 5.72 26.65 -5.72
CA ARG A 460 4.74 27.67 -5.36
C ARG A 460 3.96 27.27 -4.11
N ARG A 461 3.64 28.20 -3.22
CA ARG A 461 2.91 27.90 -1.97
C ARG A 461 1.63 27.10 -2.23
N TYR A 462 0.87 27.50 -3.25
CA TYR A 462 -0.41 26.91 -3.63
C TYR A 462 -0.32 25.94 -4.82
N GLY A 463 0.88 25.43 -5.15
CA GLY A 463 1.09 24.60 -6.35
C GLY A 463 0.17 23.37 -6.47
N VAL A 464 -0.14 22.70 -5.36
CA VAL A 464 -1.10 21.56 -5.37
C VAL A 464 -2.51 22.02 -5.76
N ARG A 465 -2.97 23.16 -5.21
CA ARG A 465 -4.29 23.70 -5.55
C ARG A 465 -4.36 24.12 -7.02
N ALA A 466 -3.29 24.74 -7.52
CA ALA A 466 -3.18 25.13 -8.92
C ALA A 466 -3.30 23.92 -9.85
N ALA A 467 -2.58 22.83 -9.57
CA ALA A 467 -2.69 21.60 -10.36
C ALA A 467 -4.09 20.97 -10.29
N LEU A 468 -4.72 20.95 -9.11
CA LEU A 468 -6.09 20.43 -8.97
C LEU A 468 -7.12 21.29 -9.73
N VAL A 469 -7.03 22.61 -9.63
CA VAL A 469 -7.88 23.53 -10.40
C VAL A 469 -7.65 23.34 -11.90
N PHE A 470 -6.39 23.18 -12.32
CA PHE A 470 -6.05 22.93 -13.71
C PHE A 470 -6.70 21.66 -14.26
N GLY A 471 -6.53 20.52 -13.58
CA GLY A 471 -7.14 19.25 -13.98
C GLY A 471 -8.66 19.30 -13.95
N ALA A 472 -9.27 19.93 -12.94
CA ALA A 472 -10.72 20.09 -12.86
C ALA A 472 -11.29 20.95 -14.01
N LEU A 473 -10.60 22.03 -14.39
CA LEU A 473 -11.00 22.87 -15.52
C LEU A 473 -10.88 22.13 -16.86
N LEU A 474 -9.83 21.30 -17.05
CA LEU A 474 -9.70 20.47 -18.24
C LEU A 474 -10.79 19.39 -18.31
N LEU A 475 -11.13 18.74 -17.21
CA LEU A 475 -12.25 17.78 -17.15
C LEU A 475 -13.60 18.46 -17.44
N ALA A 476 -13.84 19.64 -16.86
CA ALA A 476 -15.05 20.41 -17.10
C ALA A 476 -15.15 20.89 -18.57
N ALA A 477 -14.03 21.34 -19.15
CA ALA A 477 -13.96 21.72 -20.55
C ALA A 477 -14.20 20.51 -21.46
N ASN A 478 -13.62 19.35 -21.13
CA ASN A 478 -13.83 18.10 -21.86
C ASN A 478 -15.32 17.72 -21.88
N ALA A 479 -15.96 17.65 -20.71
CA ALA A 479 -17.38 17.35 -20.60
C ALA A 479 -18.25 18.39 -21.33
N GLY A 480 -17.97 19.68 -21.13
CA GLY A 480 -18.72 20.76 -21.76
C GLY A 480 -18.63 20.76 -23.30
N LEU A 481 -17.44 20.50 -23.86
CA LEU A 481 -17.24 20.41 -25.30
C LEU A 481 -17.91 19.16 -25.89
N GLN A 482 -17.86 18.02 -25.19
CA GLN A 482 -18.55 16.78 -25.60
C GLN A 482 -20.08 16.96 -25.59
N ILE A 483 -20.65 17.45 -24.49
CA ILE A 483 -22.10 17.68 -24.37
C ILE A 483 -22.61 18.66 -25.44
N ALA A 484 -21.80 19.68 -25.78
CA ALA A 484 -22.14 20.66 -26.79
C ALA A 484 -21.89 20.17 -28.23
N GLY A 485 -21.28 19.00 -28.44
CA GLY A 485 -20.88 18.51 -29.77
C GLY A 485 -19.84 19.41 -30.47
N LEU A 486 -19.00 20.10 -29.70
CA LEU A 486 -18.03 21.07 -30.22
C LEU A 486 -16.64 20.43 -30.33
N HIS A 487 -16.25 20.06 -31.55
CA HIS A 487 -14.97 19.42 -31.85
C HIS A 487 -13.96 20.36 -32.53
N HIS A 488 -13.99 21.66 -32.22
CA HIS A 488 -13.07 22.62 -32.85
C HIS A 488 -11.71 22.70 -32.11
N PRO A 489 -10.57 22.53 -32.79
CA PRO A 489 -9.26 22.53 -32.15
C PRO A 489 -8.94 23.89 -31.50
N GLN A 490 -9.41 24.99 -32.08
CA GLN A 490 -9.22 26.34 -31.53
C GLN A 490 -9.94 26.50 -30.18
N LEU A 491 -11.15 25.95 -30.04
CA LEU A 491 -11.92 26.01 -28.79
C LEU A 491 -11.27 25.15 -27.71
N ALA A 492 -10.83 23.93 -28.06
CA ALA A 492 -10.13 23.07 -27.12
C ALA A 492 -8.82 23.72 -26.64
N LEU A 493 -7.99 24.26 -27.55
CA LEU A 493 -6.76 24.96 -27.18
C LEU A 493 -7.03 26.22 -26.34
N LEU A 494 -8.08 26.99 -26.66
CA LEU A 494 -8.48 28.16 -25.88
C LEU A 494 -8.87 27.75 -24.45
N ALA A 495 -9.68 26.71 -24.29
CA ALA A 495 -10.08 26.18 -22.99
C ALA A 495 -8.86 25.70 -22.18
N GLY A 496 -7.92 24.99 -22.82
CA GLY A 496 -6.65 24.60 -22.21
C GLY A 496 -5.82 25.80 -21.77
N GLY A 497 -5.73 26.85 -22.60
CA GLY A 497 -5.05 28.11 -22.27
C GLY A 497 -5.67 28.82 -21.07
N VAL A 498 -7.00 28.92 -21.02
CA VAL A 498 -7.74 29.49 -19.89
C VAL A 498 -7.45 28.69 -18.61
N ALA A 499 -7.44 27.36 -18.68
CA ALA A 499 -7.11 26.51 -17.55
C ALA A 499 -5.68 26.77 -17.04
N VAL A 500 -4.68 26.92 -17.94
CA VAL A 500 -3.30 27.26 -17.57
C VAL A 500 -3.22 28.61 -16.86
N LEU A 501 -3.91 29.64 -17.38
CA LEU A 501 -3.93 30.98 -16.78
C LEU A 501 -4.57 30.96 -15.38
N ALA A 502 -5.70 30.26 -15.22
CA ALA A 502 -6.36 30.09 -13.93
C ALA A 502 -5.45 29.37 -12.92
N ALA A 503 -4.80 28.28 -13.35
CA ALA A 503 -3.85 27.54 -12.52
C ALA A 503 -2.68 28.42 -12.06
N ARG A 504 -2.11 29.22 -12.97
CA ARG A 504 -1.05 30.19 -12.67
C ARG A 504 -1.50 31.23 -11.64
N ALA A 505 -2.71 31.78 -11.79
CA ALA A 505 -3.27 32.72 -10.84
C ALA A 505 -3.42 32.09 -9.45
N VAL A 506 -3.92 30.85 -9.36
CA VAL A 506 -4.06 30.11 -8.10
C VAL A 506 -2.70 29.77 -7.47
N ALA A 507 -1.68 29.45 -8.28
CA ALA A 507 -0.35 29.12 -7.79
C ALA A 507 0.29 30.30 -7.03
N GLY A 508 0.03 31.53 -7.50
CA GLY A 508 0.58 32.77 -6.99
C GLY A 508 2.09 32.89 -7.19
N THR A 509 2.67 34.00 -6.73
CA THR A 509 4.11 34.26 -6.82
C THR A 509 4.88 33.78 -5.60
N ALA A 510 4.21 33.57 -4.46
CA ALA A 510 4.85 33.21 -3.20
C ALA A 510 5.54 31.83 -3.25
N PRO A 511 6.83 31.72 -2.86
CA PRO A 511 7.54 30.45 -2.80
C PRO A 511 7.00 29.54 -1.68
N ALA A 512 7.22 28.23 -1.83
CA ALA A 512 6.87 27.22 -0.85
C ALA A 512 7.74 27.38 0.40
N ARG A 513 7.11 27.27 1.58
CA ARG A 513 7.78 27.51 2.87
C ARG A 513 8.77 26.41 3.28
N GLN A 514 8.75 25.23 2.66
CA GLN A 514 9.54 24.07 3.10
C GLN A 514 10.05 23.24 1.91
N ALA A 515 11.37 23.01 1.84
CA ALA A 515 12.01 22.23 0.78
C ALA A 515 11.48 20.78 0.67
N GLY A 516 11.11 20.15 1.80
CA GLY A 516 10.49 18.82 1.81
C GLY A 516 9.16 18.77 1.05
N THR A 517 8.35 19.83 1.16
CA THR A 517 7.07 19.92 0.45
C THR A 517 7.26 19.88 -1.07
N VAL A 518 8.27 20.57 -1.59
CA VAL A 518 8.58 20.61 -3.02
C VAL A 518 8.99 19.22 -3.52
N ARG A 519 9.92 18.56 -2.83
CA ARG A 519 10.35 17.18 -3.16
C ARG A 519 9.19 16.21 -3.14
N ARG A 520 8.31 16.31 -2.15
CA ARG A 520 7.16 15.42 -2.02
C ARG A 520 6.17 15.59 -3.17
N ARG A 521 5.91 16.82 -3.61
CA ARG A 521 5.03 17.11 -4.76
C ARG A 521 5.59 16.50 -6.05
N VAL A 522 6.86 16.74 -6.34
CA VAL A 522 7.53 16.18 -7.53
C VAL A 522 7.58 14.66 -7.46
N ALA A 523 7.84 14.08 -6.29
CA ALA A 523 7.85 12.64 -6.10
C ALA A 523 6.48 11.99 -6.32
N VAL A 524 5.39 12.62 -5.84
CA VAL A 524 4.03 12.15 -6.10
C VAL A 524 3.75 12.17 -7.59
N ALA A 525 4.03 13.30 -8.25
CA ALA A 525 3.82 13.41 -9.70
C ALA A 525 4.62 12.38 -10.49
N ALA A 526 5.89 12.18 -10.14
CA ALA A 526 6.76 11.23 -10.81
C ALA A 526 6.32 9.78 -10.63
N VAL A 527 5.90 9.37 -9.42
CA VAL A 527 5.42 8.01 -9.16
C VAL A 527 4.09 7.77 -9.87
N THR A 528 3.17 8.73 -9.84
CA THR A 528 1.89 8.61 -10.55
C THR A 528 2.09 8.55 -12.06
N ALA A 529 2.97 9.39 -12.63
CA ALA A 529 3.28 9.36 -14.06
C ALA A 529 3.94 8.04 -14.48
N ALA A 530 4.83 7.48 -13.66
CA ALA A 530 5.46 6.19 -13.91
C ALA A 530 4.47 5.02 -13.89
N ALA A 531 3.51 5.04 -12.96
CA ALA A 531 2.57 3.94 -12.76
C ALA A 531 1.36 4.01 -13.70
N CYS A 532 0.85 5.23 -14.00
CA CYS A 532 -0.34 5.42 -14.84
C CYS A 532 0.00 5.65 -16.31
N GLY A 533 1.12 6.31 -16.63
CA GLY A 533 1.46 6.70 -18.00
C GLY A 533 1.55 5.52 -18.97
N PRO A 534 2.35 4.48 -18.68
CA PRO A 534 2.45 3.30 -19.56
C PRO A 534 1.16 2.49 -19.66
N MET A 535 0.23 2.63 -18.72
CA MET A 535 -1.02 1.86 -18.71
C MET A 535 -1.98 2.24 -19.83
N ILE A 536 -1.78 3.39 -20.49
CA ILE A 536 -2.55 3.74 -21.68
C ILE A 536 -2.30 2.77 -22.85
N LEU A 537 -1.17 2.06 -22.84
CA LEU A 537 -0.87 1.01 -23.82
C LEU A 537 -1.63 -0.30 -23.55
N PHE A 538 -2.42 -0.36 -22.47
CA PHE A 538 -3.35 -1.47 -22.23
C PHE A 538 -4.56 -1.39 -23.16
N GLN A 539 -4.87 -0.19 -23.66
CA GLN A 539 -5.92 0.00 -24.64
C GLN A 539 -5.44 -0.48 -26.01
N SER A 540 -6.19 -1.39 -26.59
CA SER A 540 -5.96 -1.95 -27.92
C SER A 540 -7.30 -2.34 -28.54
N THR A 541 -7.29 -2.58 -29.85
CA THR A 541 -8.44 -3.08 -30.60
C THR A 541 -8.05 -4.38 -31.30
N PRO A 542 -9.01 -5.22 -31.72
CA PRO A 542 -8.74 -6.34 -32.61
C PRO A 542 -7.90 -5.95 -33.83
N PHE A 543 -7.03 -6.86 -34.28
CA PHE A 543 -6.09 -6.64 -35.39
C PHE A 543 -6.79 -6.11 -36.65
N GLU A 544 -8.00 -6.59 -36.89
CA GLU A 544 -8.86 -6.28 -38.03
C GLU A 544 -9.23 -4.79 -38.10
N ASN A 545 -9.21 -4.07 -36.98
CA ASN A 545 -9.51 -2.63 -36.92
C ASN A 545 -8.32 -1.75 -37.34
N HIS A 546 -7.08 -2.23 -37.22
CA HIS A 546 -5.88 -1.39 -37.38
C HIS A 546 -5.73 -0.72 -38.74
N PRO A 547 -6.07 -1.36 -39.89
CA PRO A 547 -6.03 -0.70 -41.19
C PRO A 547 -6.94 0.53 -41.29
N PHE A 548 -7.96 0.63 -40.43
CA PHE A 548 -8.95 1.70 -40.41
C PHE A 548 -8.63 2.79 -39.37
N LEU A 549 -7.73 2.51 -38.42
CA LEU A 549 -7.40 3.47 -37.38
C LEU A 549 -6.64 4.67 -37.95
N PRO A 550 -6.96 5.91 -37.51
CA PRO A 550 -6.15 7.06 -37.87
C PRO A 550 -4.77 6.90 -37.24
N LEU A 551 -3.70 7.03 -38.05
CA LEU A 551 -2.31 6.90 -37.61
C LEU A 551 -1.98 7.74 -36.36
N MET A 552 -2.67 8.86 -36.19
CA MET A 552 -2.46 9.76 -35.06
C MET A 552 -2.96 9.19 -33.72
N LEU A 553 -3.86 8.21 -33.68
CA LEU A 553 -4.31 7.55 -32.45
C LEU A 553 -3.17 6.79 -31.74
N PRO A 554 -2.49 5.82 -32.37
CA PRO A 554 -1.36 5.11 -31.76
C PRO A 554 -0.17 6.03 -31.51
N VAL A 555 0.09 7.01 -32.39
CA VAL A 555 1.15 8.01 -32.19
C VAL A 555 0.89 8.85 -30.93
N THR A 556 -0.34 9.32 -30.72
CA THR A 556 -0.70 10.09 -29.54
C THR A 556 -0.67 9.22 -28.28
N THR A 557 -1.13 7.98 -28.37
CA THR A 557 -1.08 6.98 -27.29
C THR A 557 0.36 6.74 -26.82
N GLY A 558 1.26 6.40 -27.74
CA GLY A 558 2.69 6.23 -27.46
C GLY A 558 3.33 7.52 -26.95
N GLY A 559 3.00 8.66 -27.56
CA GLY A 559 3.49 9.98 -27.16
C GLY A 559 3.16 10.33 -25.70
N VAL A 560 1.90 10.13 -25.28
CA VAL A 560 1.48 10.37 -23.89
C VAL A 560 2.21 9.45 -22.91
N ALA A 561 2.39 8.16 -23.26
CA ALA A 561 3.16 7.22 -22.45
C ALA A 561 4.63 7.65 -22.29
N VAL A 562 5.28 8.04 -23.40
CA VAL A 562 6.68 8.49 -23.44
C VAL A 562 6.88 9.75 -22.60
N VAL A 563 6.05 10.78 -22.79
CA VAL A 563 6.18 12.04 -22.04
C VAL A 563 5.91 11.81 -20.55
N SER A 564 5.00 10.91 -20.19
CA SER A 564 4.76 10.51 -18.80
C SER A 564 6.00 9.85 -18.18
N ALA A 565 6.68 8.95 -18.90
CA ALA A 565 7.90 8.32 -18.44
C ALA A 565 9.06 9.32 -18.29
N LEU A 566 9.20 10.25 -19.25
CA LEU A 566 10.19 11.32 -19.17
C LEU A 566 9.95 12.23 -17.97
N LEU A 567 8.70 12.65 -17.73
CA LEU A 567 8.30 13.43 -16.56
C LEU A 567 8.65 12.69 -15.26
N ALA A 568 8.38 11.38 -15.22
CA ALA A 568 8.65 10.54 -14.06
C ALA A 568 10.15 10.46 -13.75
N VAL A 569 10.97 10.14 -14.74
CA VAL A 569 12.42 9.98 -14.56
C VAL A 569 13.09 11.34 -14.30
N ALA A 570 12.73 12.39 -15.04
CA ALA A 570 13.26 13.74 -14.82
C ALA A 570 12.91 14.26 -13.42
N GLY A 571 11.67 14.06 -12.98
CA GLY A 571 11.23 14.38 -11.62
C GLY A 571 12.03 13.62 -10.55
N ALA A 572 12.24 12.32 -10.75
CA ALA A 572 13.02 11.47 -9.84
C ALA A 572 14.50 11.87 -9.75
N LEU A 573 15.11 12.21 -10.89
CA LEU A 573 16.49 12.70 -10.96
C LEU A 573 16.63 14.06 -10.25
N ALA A 574 15.66 14.96 -10.44
CA ALA A 574 15.66 16.29 -9.83
C ALA A 574 15.59 16.25 -8.29
N ILE A 575 14.84 15.30 -7.72
CA ILE A 575 14.72 15.14 -6.27
C ILE A 575 15.78 14.20 -5.67
N SER A 576 16.59 13.55 -6.51
CA SER A 576 17.59 12.61 -6.02
C SER A 576 18.68 13.35 -5.23
N PRO A 577 19.04 12.88 -4.02
CA PRO A 577 20.10 13.52 -3.22
C PRO A 577 21.48 13.43 -3.84
N ARG A 578 21.71 12.46 -4.72
CA ARG A 578 23.01 12.19 -5.31
C ARG A 578 22.95 12.60 -6.77
N ARG A 579 23.95 13.38 -7.20
CA ARG A 579 24.15 13.66 -8.62
C ARG A 579 24.30 12.34 -9.36
N THR A 580 23.40 12.12 -10.31
CA THR A 580 23.48 10.99 -11.24
C THR A 580 24.44 11.38 -12.35
N PRO A 581 25.43 10.52 -12.72
CA PRO A 581 26.28 10.78 -13.87
C PRO A 581 25.44 11.05 -15.12
N PRO A 582 25.85 11.98 -16.01
CA PRO A 582 25.03 12.40 -17.16
C PRO A 582 24.70 11.22 -18.10
N VAL A 583 25.65 10.32 -18.33
CA VAL A 583 25.44 9.11 -19.15
C VAL A 583 24.36 8.22 -18.56
N LEU A 584 24.39 7.99 -17.24
CA LEU A 584 23.36 7.20 -16.57
C LEU A 584 22.01 7.91 -16.57
N ALA A 585 21.99 9.24 -16.38
CA ALA A 585 20.75 10.01 -16.47
C ALA A 585 20.13 9.93 -17.88
N ALA A 586 20.94 10.03 -18.93
CA ALA A 586 20.51 9.85 -20.31
C ALA A 586 19.96 8.44 -20.55
N ALA A 587 20.67 7.39 -20.11
CA ALA A 587 20.20 6.01 -20.23
C ALA A 587 18.86 5.78 -19.50
N LEU A 588 18.70 6.33 -18.29
CA LEU A 588 17.47 6.23 -17.51
C LEU A 588 16.29 6.95 -18.17
N LEU A 589 16.53 8.00 -18.95
CA LEU A 589 15.49 8.70 -19.72
C LEU A 589 15.17 7.98 -21.02
N LEU A 590 16.20 7.65 -21.80
CA LEU A 590 16.06 7.12 -23.15
C LEU A 590 15.54 5.68 -23.19
N LEU A 591 15.92 4.83 -22.23
CA LEU A 591 15.52 3.43 -22.25
C LEU A 591 14.00 3.24 -22.08
N PRO A 592 13.35 3.74 -20.99
CA PRO A 592 11.91 3.60 -20.85
C PRO A 592 11.14 4.39 -21.93
N ALA A 593 11.62 5.57 -22.33
CA ALA A 593 11.00 6.34 -23.41
C ALA A 593 11.07 5.59 -24.75
N GLY A 594 12.22 5.00 -25.09
CA GLY A 594 12.40 4.21 -26.29
C GLY A 594 11.52 2.96 -26.29
N THR A 595 11.46 2.23 -25.18
CA THR A 595 10.58 1.06 -25.06
C THR A 595 9.11 1.42 -25.26
N LEU A 596 8.63 2.51 -24.65
CA LEU A 596 7.24 2.96 -24.79
C LEU A 596 6.94 3.53 -26.17
N ALA A 597 7.91 4.21 -26.81
CA ALA A 597 7.79 4.70 -28.18
C ALA A 597 7.67 3.54 -29.16
N VAL A 598 8.52 2.51 -29.01
CA VAL A 598 8.45 1.28 -29.81
C VAL A 598 7.10 0.60 -29.57
N ALA A 599 6.68 0.38 -28.32
CA ALA A 599 5.40 -0.22 -28.01
C ALA A 599 4.22 0.55 -28.65
N GLY A 600 4.20 1.88 -28.57
CA GLY A 600 3.16 2.70 -29.20
C GLY A 600 3.17 2.67 -30.73
N LEU A 601 4.34 2.66 -31.36
CA LEU A 601 4.46 2.49 -32.82
C LEU A 601 3.98 1.11 -33.27
N TYR A 602 4.33 0.06 -32.51
CA TYR A 602 3.85 -1.30 -32.77
C TYR A 602 2.34 -1.41 -32.62
N LEU A 603 1.76 -0.76 -31.61
CA LEU A 603 0.32 -0.67 -31.41
C LEU A 603 -0.39 -0.10 -32.65
N GLY A 604 0.25 0.81 -33.40
CA GLY A 604 -0.33 1.34 -34.64
C GLY A 604 -0.31 0.40 -35.84
N ASN A 605 0.55 -0.61 -35.83
CA ASN A 605 0.73 -1.53 -36.97
C ASN A 605 -0.07 -2.84 -36.81
N GLY A 606 -1.03 -2.90 -35.89
CA GLY A 606 -1.74 -4.13 -35.57
C GLY A 606 -0.84 -5.17 -34.92
N ALA A 607 0.09 -4.74 -34.06
CA ALA A 607 0.80 -5.72 -33.24
C ALA A 607 -0.19 -6.48 -32.36
N THR A 608 0.11 -7.75 -32.12
CA THR A 608 -0.68 -8.62 -31.26
C THR A 608 -0.73 -8.05 -29.82
N GLU A 609 -1.83 -8.30 -29.10
CA GLU A 609 -2.01 -7.99 -27.67
C GLU A 609 -0.75 -8.18 -26.78
N PRO A 610 0.10 -9.22 -26.99
CA PRO A 610 1.39 -9.36 -26.33
C PRO A 610 2.29 -8.13 -26.29
N VAL A 611 2.38 -7.37 -27.39
CA VAL A 611 3.29 -6.23 -27.49
C VAL A 611 2.74 -5.03 -26.73
N ALA A 612 1.42 -4.83 -26.80
CA ALA A 612 0.69 -3.85 -26.00
C ALA A 612 0.87 -4.14 -24.49
N ALA A 613 0.68 -5.40 -24.10
CA ALA A 613 0.89 -5.88 -22.74
C ALA A 613 2.34 -5.62 -22.27
N ALA A 614 3.35 -5.90 -23.08
CA ALA A 614 4.75 -5.61 -22.74
C ALA A 614 5.01 -4.13 -22.43
N GLY A 615 4.37 -3.21 -23.15
CA GLY A 615 4.41 -1.77 -22.87
C GLY A 615 3.87 -1.42 -21.48
N THR A 616 2.76 -2.04 -21.07
CA THR A 616 2.14 -1.81 -19.76
C THR A 616 2.98 -2.37 -18.61
N LEU A 617 3.69 -3.48 -18.84
CA LEU A 617 4.58 -4.10 -17.85
C LEU A 617 5.75 -3.18 -17.45
N VAL A 618 6.07 -2.16 -18.27
CA VAL A 618 7.07 -1.12 -17.93
C VAL A 618 6.65 -0.27 -16.72
N ALA A 619 5.34 -0.12 -16.45
CA ALA A 619 4.82 0.73 -15.36
C ALA A 619 5.39 0.34 -13.98
N GLY A 620 5.41 -0.96 -13.67
CA GLY A 620 5.88 -1.48 -12.38
C GLY A 620 7.36 -1.18 -12.13
N PRO A 621 8.28 -1.64 -12.98
CA PRO A 621 9.71 -1.37 -12.87
C PRO A 621 10.03 0.12 -12.88
N LEU A 622 9.34 0.90 -13.72
CA LEU A 622 9.53 2.35 -13.79
C LEU A 622 9.14 3.05 -12.48
N ALA A 623 8.01 2.67 -11.88
CA ALA A 623 7.59 3.21 -10.59
C ALA A 623 8.59 2.86 -9.47
N VAL A 624 9.11 1.63 -9.45
CA VAL A 624 10.16 1.23 -8.50
C VAL A 624 11.44 2.03 -8.70
N LEU A 625 11.88 2.20 -9.94
CA LEU A 625 13.05 3.00 -10.30
C LEU A 625 12.92 4.43 -9.79
N VAL A 626 11.77 5.07 -10.02
CA VAL A 626 11.47 6.42 -9.53
C VAL A 626 11.55 6.49 -8.00
N VAL A 627 10.92 5.55 -7.30
CA VAL A 627 10.96 5.48 -5.83
C VAL A 627 12.40 5.24 -5.33
N ALA A 628 13.18 4.40 -6.00
CA ALA A 628 14.56 4.11 -5.66
C ALA A 628 15.46 5.35 -5.80
N LEU A 629 15.32 6.09 -6.92
CA LEU A 629 16.03 7.34 -7.17
C LEU A 629 15.67 8.42 -6.15
N ALA A 630 14.39 8.54 -5.80
CA ALA A 630 13.90 9.46 -4.79
C ALA A 630 14.41 9.11 -3.37
N ARG A 631 14.54 7.83 -3.05
CA ARG A 631 14.93 7.34 -1.72
C ARG A 631 16.42 7.06 -1.53
N ARG A 632 17.29 7.48 -2.47
CA ARG A 632 18.75 7.19 -2.47
C ARG A 632 19.56 7.80 -1.30
N HIS A 633 18.89 8.30 -0.26
CA HIS A 633 19.47 8.99 0.90
C HIS A 633 20.25 8.10 1.87
N ARG A 634 20.02 6.79 1.92
CA ARG A 634 20.62 5.95 2.98
C ARG A 634 22.03 5.47 2.62
N PRO A 635 23.05 5.66 3.48
CA PRO A 635 24.39 5.11 3.33
C PRO A 635 24.39 3.59 3.60
N ARG A 636 23.60 2.83 2.85
CA ARG A 636 23.70 1.36 2.84
C ARG A 636 24.76 0.92 1.85
N ARG A 637 25.35 -0.27 2.06
CA ARG A 637 26.25 -0.92 1.11
C ARG A 637 25.59 -0.92 -0.28
N ARG A 638 26.30 -0.39 -1.29
CA ARG A 638 25.77 -0.13 -2.63
C ARG A 638 25.16 -1.39 -3.26
N ALA A 639 25.83 -2.54 -3.11
CA ALA A 639 25.39 -3.83 -3.62
C ALA A 639 24.04 -4.28 -3.04
N VAL A 640 23.87 -4.24 -1.71
CA VAL A 640 22.62 -4.64 -1.04
C VAL A 640 21.45 -3.76 -1.47
N THR A 641 21.71 -2.48 -1.69
CA THR A 641 20.67 -1.54 -2.14
C THR A 641 20.27 -1.80 -3.59
N ALA A 642 21.24 -2.08 -4.47
CA ALA A 642 20.97 -2.45 -5.86
C ALA A 642 20.17 -3.76 -5.94
N VAL A 643 20.56 -4.79 -5.17
CA VAL A 643 19.82 -6.07 -5.09
C VAL A 643 18.40 -5.82 -4.60
N LEU A 644 18.20 -5.11 -3.48
CA LEU A 644 16.86 -4.83 -2.94
C LEU A 644 15.94 -4.13 -3.96
N TRP A 645 16.44 -3.11 -4.66
CA TRP A 645 15.64 -2.39 -5.64
C TRP A 645 15.45 -3.16 -6.94
N GLY A 646 16.45 -3.93 -7.37
CA GLY A 646 16.32 -4.84 -8.51
C GLY A 646 15.29 -5.92 -8.25
N THR A 647 15.33 -6.57 -7.08
CA THR A 647 14.31 -7.53 -6.65
C THR A 647 12.95 -6.87 -6.53
N ALA A 648 12.85 -5.66 -5.97
CA ALA A 648 11.58 -4.94 -5.91
C ALA A 648 11.04 -4.61 -7.31
N ALA A 649 11.88 -4.21 -8.26
CA ALA A 649 11.46 -3.92 -9.63
C ALA A 649 10.95 -5.19 -10.33
N LEU A 650 11.65 -6.31 -10.16
CA LEU A 650 11.24 -7.60 -10.69
C LEU A 650 9.91 -8.08 -10.06
N VAL A 651 9.75 -7.93 -8.74
CA VAL A 651 8.51 -8.27 -8.02
C VAL A 651 7.35 -7.35 -8.38
N MET A 652 7.63 -6.11 -8.82
CA MET A 652 6.61 -5.15 -9.21
C MET A 652 6.28 -5.17 -10.71
N ALA A 653 7.10 -5.82 -11.54
CA ALA A 653 6.78 -6.11 -12.95
C ALA A 653 5.42 -6.81 -13.17
N PRO A 654 4.99 -7.79 -12.33
CA PRO A 654 3.68 -8.42 -12.47
C PRO A 654 2.51 -7.56 -11.93
N ILE A 655 2.77 -6.46 -11.24
CA ILE A 655 1.69 -5.67 -10.59
C ILE A 655 0.78 -4.88 -11.56
N PRO A 656 1.22 -4.39 -12.73
CA PRO A 656 0.34 -3.68 -13.64
C PRO A 656 -0.91 -4.48 -14.07
N PRO A 657 -0.83 -5.78 -14.43
CA PRO A 657 -2.01 -6.62 -14.60
C PRO A 657 -2.94 -6.69 -13.37
N VAL A 658 -2.39 -6.80 -12.16
CA VAL A 658 -3.19 -6.79 -10.92
C VAL A 658 -3.91 -5.47 -10.73
N LEU A 659 -3.21 -4.37 -11.00
CA LEU A 659 -3.79 -3.04 -10.92
C LEU A 659 -4.83 -2.82 -12.00
N ALA A 660 -4.62 -3.36 -13.21
CA ALA A 660 -5.62 -3.36 -14.26
C ALA A 660 -6.85 -4.15 -13.82
N PHE A 661 -6.69 -5.37 -13.32
CA PHE A 661 -7.79 -6.19 -12.78
C PHE A 661 -8.57 -5.45 -11.68
N LEU A 662 -7.89 -4.90 -10.67
CA LEU A 662 -8.55 -4.14 -9.60
C LEU A 662 -9.25 -2.89 -10.15
N SER A 663 -8.66 -2.23 -11.14
CA SER A 663 -9.23 -1.06 -11.79
C SER A 663 -10.54 -1.40 -12.51
N VAL A 664 -10.51 -2.50 -13.26
CA VAL A 664 -11.59 -3.00 -14.10
C VAL A 664 -12.73 -3.58 -13.27
N PHE A 665 -12.46 -4.51 -12.35
CA PHE A 665 -13.51 -5.27 -11.68
C PHE A 665 -13.98 -4.66 -10.37
N VAL A 666 -13.09 -3.98 -9.62
CA VAL A 666 -13.42 -3.47 -8.28
C VAL A 666 -13.84 -2.00 -8.34
N LEU A 667 -13.31 -1.23 -9.28
CA LEU A 667 -13.46 0.22 -9.32
C LEU A 667 -14.13 0.76 -10.59
N HIS A 668 -14.84 -0.07 -11.37
CA HIS A 668 -15.57 0.32 -12.59
C HIS A 668 -16.52 1.52 -12.39
N VAL A 669 -17.03 1.75 -11.17
CA VAL A 669 -17.85 2.91 -10.85
C VAL A 669 -17.17 4.25 -11.17
N VAL A 670 -15.84 4.32 -11.15
CA VAL A 670 -15.09 5.56 -11.42
C VAL A 670 -15.20 5.97 -12.89
N PRO A 671 -14.84 5.11 -13.87
CA PRO A 671 -15.05 5.43 -15.28
C PRO A 671 -16.53 5.63 -15.62
N ASP A 672 -17.46 4.89 -15.03
CA ASP A 672 -18.91 5.08 -15.28
C ASP A 672 -19.37 6.50 -14.94
N VAL A 673 -18.89 7.05 -13.81
CA VAL A 673 -19.19 8.43 -13.43
C VAL A 673 -18.59 9.43 -14.42
N LEU A 674 -17.38 9.19 -14.93
CA LEU A 674 -16.77 10.05 -15.93
C LEU A 674 -17.51 10.01 -17.27
N PHE A 675 -17.88 8.82 -17.74
CA PHE A 675 -18.67 8.66 -18.96
C PHE A 675 -20.06 9.30 -18.83
N MET A 676 -20.70 9.16 -17.67
CA MET A 676 -21.96 9.84 -17.37
C MET A 676 -21.81 11.37 -17.41
N LEU A 677 -20.73 11.91 -16.84
CA LEU A 677 -20.44 13.35 -16.87
C LEU A 677 -20.15 13.87 -18.29
N GLU A 678 -19.60 13.04 -19.16
CA GLU A 678 -19.35 13.38 -20.56
C GLU A 678 -20.58 13.20 -21.46
N ASN A 679 -21.68 12.63 -20.93
CA ASN A 679 -22.85 12.23 -21.69
C ASN A 679 -22.50 11.37 -22.91
N SER A 680 -21.46 10.54 -22.81
CA SER A 680 -20.99 9.76 -23.96
C SER A 680 -21.88 8.56 -24.27
N GLY A 681 -22.86 8.20 -23.42
CA GLY A 681 -23.97 7.28 -23.75
C GLY A 681 -23.61 5.81 -24.03
N TRP A 682 -22.34 5.47 -24.20
CA TRP A 682 -21.90 4.11 -24.48
C TRP A 682 -21.97 3.25 -23.22
N ALA A 683 -22.79 2.19 -23.26
CA ALA A 683 -22.57 1.03 -22.41
C ALA A 683 -21.21 0.46 -22.84
N ALA A 684 -20.15 0.84 -22.13
CA ALA A 684 -18.81 0.39 -22.45
C ALA A 684 -18.72 -1.10 -22.10
N ASP A 685 -18.98 -1.96 -23.08
CA ASP A 685 -18.59 -3.37 -23.00
C ASP A 685 -17.06 -3.50 -22.86
N GLY A 686 -16.33 -2.41 -23.16
CA GLY A 686 -14.91 -2.26 -22.88
C GLY A 686 -14.59 -1.83 -21.45
N PHE A 687 -13.44 -2.28 -20.95
CA PHE A 687 -12.98 -1.96 -19.61
C PHE A 687 -12.03 -0.74 -19.57
N SER A 688 -12.46 0.32 -18.91
CA SER A 688 -11.59 1.45 -18.61
C SER A 688 -10.68 1.15 -17.41
N VAL A 689 -9.37 1.35 -17.61
CA VAL A 689 -8.32 1.07 -16.63
C VAL A 689 -7.80 2.35 -15.97
N LEU A 690 -7.68 3.45 -16.70
CA LEU A 690 -6.90 4.59 -16.22
C LEU A 690 -7.55 5.35 -15.04
N PRO A 691 -8.84 5.72 -15.07
CA PRO A 691 -9.46 6.51 -14.00
C PRO A 691 -9.43 5.80 -12.65
N SER A 692 -9.78 4.52 -12.62
CA SER A 692 -9.81 3.73 -11.39
C SER A 692 -8.40 3.40 -10.89
N LEU A 693 -7.44 3.21 -11.80
CA LEU A 693 -6.02 3.10 -11.45
C LEU A 693 -5.51 4.37 -10.75
N LEU A 694 -5.88 5.56 -11.24
CA LEU A 694 -5.48 6.83 -10.65
C LEU A 694 -5.96 6.95 -9.19
N VAL A 695 -7.17 6.48 -8.89
CA VAL A 695 -7.73 6.45 -7.52
C VAL A 695 -6.91 5.56 -6.58
N LEU A 696 -6.31 4.47 -7.09
CA LEU A 696 -5.42 3.60 -6.32
C LEU A 696 -4.00 4.18 -6.17
N VAL A 697 -3.43 4.64 -7.29
CA VAL A 697 -2.01 5.04 -7.38
C VAL A 697 -1.74 6.35 -6.67
N LEU A 698 -2.62 7.36 -6.78
CA LEU A 698 -2.36 8.68 -6.24
C LEU A 698 -2.24 8.69 -4.69
N PRO A 699 -3.15 8.03 -3.92
CA PRO A 699 -2.97 7.88 -2.48
C PRO A 699 -1.73 7.06 -2.11
N ALA A 700 -1.45 5.98 -2.85
CA ALA A 700 -0.26 5.16 -2.64
C ALA A 700 1.02 5.99 -2.83
N ALA A 701 1.13 6.75 -3.92
CA ALA A 701 2.23 7.67 -4.18
C ALA A 701 2.37 8.72 -3.06
N ALA A 702 1.26 9.31 -2.61
CA ALA A 702 1.26 10.28 -1.51
C ALA A 702 1.70 9.68 -0.16
N LEU A 703 1.43 8.39 0.08
CA LEU A 703 1.86 7.62 1.24
C LEU A 703 3.35 7.24 1.15
N PHE A 704 3.79 6.70 0.02
CA PHE A 704 5.18 6.30 -0.20
C PHE A 704 6.15 7.49 -0.11
N THR A 705 5.71 8.68 -0.48
CA THR A 705 6.53 9.89 -0.46
C THR A 705 6.57 10.59 0.90
N ARG A 706 5.74 10.20 1.90
CA ARG A 706 5.76 10.80 3.26
C ARG A 706 7.12 10.68 3.95
N GLY A 707 7.92 9.68 3.59
CA GLY A 707 9.24 9.45 4.18
C GLY A 707 10.37 10.26 3.55
N LEU A 708 10.11 11.01 2.47
CA LEU A 708 11.14 11.77 1.74
C LEU A 708 11.54 13.08 2.43
N ASP A 709 10.73 13.56 3.37
CA ASP A 709 10.96 14.81 4.08
C ASP A 709 12.20 14.80 4.98
N GLY A 710 12.94 13.67 5.04
CA GLY A 710 14.21 13.57 5.73
C GLY A 710 14.06 14.07 7.14
N ARG A 711 13.15 13.43 7.93
CA ARG A 711 12.94 13.76 9.34
C ARG A 711 14.31 14.11 9.92
N PRO A 712 14.49 15.32 10.49
CA PRO A 712 15.76 15.67 11.09
C PRO A 712 16.12 14.49 11.98
N ALA A 713 17.33 13.95 11.77
CA ALA A 713 17.81 12.87 12.60
C ALA A 713 17.48 13.30 14.04
N PRO A 714 16.72 12.49 14.80
CA PRO A 714 16.37 12.87 16.17
C PRO A 714 17.66 13.36 16.79
N ALA A 715 17.67 14.64 17.23
CA ALA A 715 18.87 15.29 17.71
C ALA A 715 19.56 14.25 18.59
N GLY A 716 20.74 13.79 18.16
CA GLY A 716 21.40 12.66 18.82
C GLY A 716 21.37 12.95 20.32
N PRO A 717 21.11 11.94 21.18
CA PRO A 717 20.92 12.15 22.61
C PRO A 717 21.94 13.18 23.04
N LEU A 718 21.46 14.34 23.48
CA LEU A 718 22.30 15.47 23.86
C LEU A 718 23.34 14.86 24.78
N ILE A 719 24.56 14.70 24.27
CA ILE A 719 25.66 14.19 25.07
C ILE A 719 25.93 15.39 25.97
N LEU A 720 25.22 15.44 27.10
CA LEU A 720 25.51 16.38 28.15
C LEU A 720 27.00 16.18 28.42
N PRO A 721 27.83 17.24 28.32
CA PRO A 721 29.23 17.12 28.67
C PRO A 721 29.28 16.48 30.05
N ARG A 722 30.05 15.39 30.18
CA ARG A 722 30.26 14.75 31.48
C ARG A 722 30.66 15.87 32.44
N PRO A 723 30.02 15.98 33.62
CA PRO A 723 30.46 16.94 34.61
C PRO A 723 31.95 16.66 34.86
N THR A 724 32.79 17.63 34.52
CA THR A 724 34.18 17.63 34.92
C THR A 724 34.16 17.74 36.44
N GLU A 725 34.61 16.67 37.12
CA GLU A 725 34.84 16.69 38.56
C GLU A 725 35.75 17.89 38.88
N ALA A 726 35.22 18.80 39.69
CA ALA A 726 35.90 19.99 40.20
C ALA A 726 36.11 19.84 41.70
#